data_AF-A0A0F8WWW2-F1
#
_entry.id   AF-A0A0F8WWW2-F1
#
_cell.length_a   1.000
_cell.length_b   1.000
_cell.length_c   1.000
_cell.angle_alpha   90.00
_cell.angle_beta   90.00
_cell.angle_gamma   90.00
#
_symmetry.space_group_name_H-M   'P 1'
#
loop_
_entity.id
_entity.type
_entity.pdbx_description
1 polymer ?
#
loop_
_entity_poly.entity_id
_entity_poly.type
_entity_poly.pdbx_seq_one_letter_code
_entity_poly.pdbx_strand_id
1 'polypeptide(L)'
;MVTFQIVSDLHLENPKAYDVFEIPPKAPYLALLGDIGNVKDDGFFAFIEAQLLKFEIVFLLLGNHEPYGSSWSATKDQVRKFSAELSRKRAQAAQAGSPMLGKLVLLDQTRYDLSSDVTVLGCTLHSKILENQAETVSDRLNDFYYITDWTVEAHSAAHDTDRDWLNDQVLQIARSNPHHKIVIFTHHCPTVASPTVDPAHVNSPISSGFSTDLTGEVCWEKPQVRLWAFGHTHYNCDYTEQRTGKRVLANQRGYYFAQAQGFDAGRLITLNLLTFSMMASIIRTLRPLSRTVPSLRTATVRPLTSRLVQSSTHAFSTTCRRRDADLSALTPTPITHLSDTESLMAESVQKFAQEQIGPKVRDMDEAETMDPTLVEQLFEQGIMGIEIPEEFGGAGMNFTAAIVAIEELARVDPSVSVLVDVHNTLVNTAFIKYGSTQTQKMWLPKLATGTVGSFCLSEAGSGSDAFALQTKAEKTADGYKLNGSKMWITNSMEAGIFIVFANLDPSKGYKGITAFIVEKDTPGFSIAKKEKKLGIRASSTCVLNFDDVVIPKANLLGEEGLGYKYAIGILNEGRIGIAAQMTGLALGAWENAAHYVWNDRRQFGQLIGEFQGMQHQIAQAYTEISAARALVYNAARKKEAGQDFVQDAAMAKLYASQVAGRVAGSAVEWMGGMGFVREGIAEKMFRDSKIGAIYEGTSNIQLQTIAKMLQKQYTT
;
A
#
# COMPACT_ATOMS: atom_id res chain seq x y z
N MET A 1 15.13 -16.87 -35.68
CA MET A 1 15.58 -16.28 -34.40
C MET A 1 14.54 -16.66 -33.35
N VAL A 2 14.89 -16.72 -32.07
CA VAL A 2 13.91 -16.94 -31.00
C VAL A 2 13.68 -15.62 -30.29
N THR A 3 12.42 -15.22 -30.12
CA THR A 3 12.04 -13.99 -29.41
C THR A 3 11.06 -14.35 -28.30
N PHE A 4 11.40 -13.91 -27.08
CA PHE A 4 10.51 -13.98 -25.92
C PHE A 4 9.95 -12.58 -25.65
N GLN A 5 8.70 -12.53 -25.21
CA GLN A 5 8.18 -11.42 -24.42
C GLN A 5 8.33 -11.82 -22.96
N ILE A 6 8.98 -10.99 -22.14
CA ILE A 6 9.31 -11.33 -20.75
C ILE A 6 8.65 -10.32 -19.82
N VAL A 7 7.91 -10.82 -18.83
CA VAL A 7 7.17 -10.04 -17.84
C VAL A 7 7.36 -10.73 -16.49
N SER A 8 7.78 -9.99 -15.47
CA SER A 8 7.99 -10.51 -14.12
C SER A 8 7.29 -9.67 -13.05
N ASP A 9 7.16 -10.24 -11.86
CA ASP A 9 6.68 -9.64 -10.60
C ASP A 9 5.56 -8.60 -10.83
N LEU A 10 4.37 -9.14 -11.12
CA LEU A 10 3.17 -8.40 -11.50
C LEU A 10 2.24 -8.08 -10.34
N HIS A 11 2.33 -8.84 -9.25
CA HIS A 11 1.50 -8.75 -8.05
C HIS A 11 0.00 -8.61 -8.34
N LEU A 12 -0.55 -9.46 -9.22
CA LEU A 12 -1.97 -9.41 -9.62
C LEU A 12 -2.94 -9.87 -8.52
N GLU A 13 -2.42 -10.28 -7.37
CA GLU A 13 -3.16 -10.55 -6.14
C GLU A 13 -3.39 -9.29 -5.28
N ASN A 14 -2.59 -8.23 -5.43
CA ASN A 14 -2.60 -7.04 -4.57
C ASN A 14 -2.49 -5.72 -5.39
N PRO A 15 -3.63 -5.09 -5.75
CA PRO A 15 -4.99 -5.60 -5.64
C PRO A 15 -5.27 -6.66 -6.72
N LYS A 16 -6.37 -7.39 -6.56
CA LYS A 16 -6.81 -8.43 -7.51
C LYS A 16 -7.10 -7.85 -8.89
N ALA A 17 -6.14 -7.98 -9.81
CA ALA A 17 -6.12 -7.32 -11.12
C ALA A 17 -6.05 -8.30 -12.31
N TYR A 18 -6.32 -9.58 -12.07
CA TYR A 18 -6.23 -10.70 -13.03
C TYR A 18 -7.07 -10.52 -14.32
N ASP A 19 -8.17 -9.78 -14.25
CA ASP A 19 -9.13 -9.56 -15.35
C ASP A 19 -8.87 -8.24 -16.12
N VAL A 20 -8.28 -7.25 -15.45
CA VAL A 20 -7.96 -5.92 -16.03
C VAL A 20 -6.52 -5.80 -16.55
N PHE A 21 -5.58 -6.64 -16.13
CA PHE A 21 -4.18 -6.54 -16.56
C PHE A 21 -3.94 -7.17 -17.93
N GLU A 22 -3.77 -6.33 -18.96
CA GLU A 22 -3.54 -6.75 -20.34
C GLU A 22 -2.04 -6.88 -20.67
N ILE A 23 -1.59 -8.10 -20.96
CA ILE A 23 -0.35 -8.33 -21.72
C ILE A 23 -0.69 -8.33 -23.22
N PRO A 24 -0.15 -7.40 -24.03
CA PRO A 24 -0.38 -7.38 -25.47
C PRO A 24 0.55 -8.39 -26.18
N PRO A 25 0.06 -9.28 -27.06
CA PRO A 25 0.92 -10.26 -27.71
C PRO A 25 1.88 -9.60 -28.72
N LYS A 26 3.17 -9.55 -28.37
CA LYS A 26 4.27 -9.01 -29.21
C LYS A 26 5.25 -10.09 -29.71
N ALA A 27 5.21 -11.29 -29.14
CA ALA A 27 6.02 -12.45 -29.53
C ALA A 27 5.20 -13.76 -29.42
N PRO A 28 5.61 -14.87 -30.05
CA PRO A 28 4.91 -16.16 -29.89
C PRO A 28 5.07 -16.77 -28.49
N TYR A 29 6.15 -16.41 -27.77
CA TYR A 29 6.49 -16.99 -26.46
C TYR A 29 6.45 -15.92 -25.38
N LEU A 30 5.60 -16.12 -24.38
CA LEU A 30 5.56 -15.31 -23.15
C LEU A 30 6.31 -16.04 -22.04
N ALA A 31 7.11 -15.30 -21.26
CA ALA A 31 7.64 -15.75 -19.98
C ALA A 31 7.05 -14.88 -18.87
N LEU A 32 6.29 -15.53 -17.98
CA LEU A 32 5.75 -15.00 -16.73
C LEU A 32 6.64 -15.52 -15.59
N LEU A 33 7.45 -14.65 -14.98
CA LEU A 33 8.48 -15.05 -14.03
C LEU A 33 8.30 -14.39 -12.66
N GLY A 34 8.22 -15.19 -11.60
CA GLY A 34 8.19 -14.71 -10.23
C GLY A 34 6.77 -14.42 -9.74
N ASP A 35 6.58 -13.31 -9.02
CA ASP A 35 5.37 -13.02 -8.27
C ASP A 35 4.25 -12.50 -9.20
N ILE A 36 3.57 -13.43 -9.88
CA ILE A 36 2.51 -13.12 -10.85
C ILE A 36 1.15 -12.98 -10.16
N GLY A 37 0.88 -13.78 -9.14
CA GLY A 37 -0.35 -13.75 -8.36
C GLY A 37 -0.37 -14.78 -7.23
N ASN A 38 -1.54 -15.02 -6.65
CA ASN A 38 -1.73 -16.07 -5.63
C ASN A 38 -2.51 -17.26 -6.21
N VAL A 39 -1.99 -18.48 -6.06
CA VAL A 39 -2.58 -19.73 -6.59
C VAL A 39 -3.92 -20.10 -5.91
N LYS A 40 -4.26 -19.48 -4.79
CA LYS A 40 -5.60 -19.61 -4.17
C LYS A 40 -6.68 -18.80 -4.87
N ASP A 41 -6.32 -17.82 -5.69
CA ASP A 41 -7.31 -16.98 -6.36
C ASP A 41 -7.80 -17.64 -7.64
N ASP A 42 -9.12 -17.76 -7.78
CA ASP A 42 -9.75 -18.26 -9.01
C ASP A 42 -9.34 -17.42 -10.24
N GLY A 43 -9.05 -16.12 -10.03
CA GLY A 43 -8.55 -15.19 -11.04
C GLY A 43 -7.17 -15.55 -11.60
N PHE A 44 -6.27 -16.13 -10.80
CA PHE A 44 -4.92 -16.51 -11.25
C PHE A 44 -4.98 -17.47 -12.44
N PHE A 45 -5.79 -18.52 -12.31
CA PHE A 45 -5.95 -19.51 -13.38
C PHE A 45 -6.66 -18.96 -14.61
N ALA A 46 -7.65 -18.08 -14.42
CA ALA A 46 -8.30 -17.37 -15.52
C ALA A 46 -7.33 -16.47 -16.30
N PHE A 47 -6.44 -15.74 -15.60
CA PHE A 47 -5.41 -14.92 -16.22
C PHE A 47 -4.41 -15.75 -17.05
N ILE A 48 -3.96 -16.89 -16.53
CA ILE A 48 -3.05 -17.80 -17.27
C ILE A 48 -3.77 -18.42 -18.48
N GLU A 49 -5.03 -18.85 -18.35
CA GLU A 49 -5.81 -19.37 -19.50
C GLU A 49 -6.05 -18.27 -20.56
N ALA A 50 -6.27 -17.02 -20.15
CA ALA A 50 -6.36 -15.87 -21.06
C ALA A 50 -5.06 -15.57 -21.81
N GLN A 51 -3.88 -15.73 -21.18
CA GLN A 51 -2.60 -15.60 -21.91
C GLN A 51 -2.39 -16.77 -22.89
N LEU A 52 -2.85 -17.98 -22.56
CA LEU A 52 -2.78 -19.13 -23.46
C LEU A 52 -3.72 -19.01 -24.69
N LEU A 53 -4.64 -18.05 -24.71
CA LEU A 53 -5.38 -17.67 -25.92
C LEU A 53 -4.61 -16.64 -26.80
N LYS A 54 -3.59 -15.97 -26.25
CA LYS A 54 -2.80 -14.91 -26.89
C LYS A 54 -1.42 -15.38 -27.38
N PHE A 55 -0.85 -16.44 -26.80
CA PHE A 55 0.54 -16.89 -27.01
C PHE A 55 0.66 -18.39 -27.37
N GLU A 56 1.63 -18.77 -28.21
CA GLU A 56 1.88 -20.18 -28.58
C GLU A 56 2.36 -21.01 -27.38
N ILE A 57 3.24 -20.41 -26.57
CA ILE A 57 3.79 -20.97 -25.34
C ILE A 57 3.78 -19.88 -24.27
N VAL A 58 3.23 -20.19 -23.09
CA VAL A 58 3.40 -19.42 -21.87
C VAL A 58 4.29 -20.24 -20.94
N PHE A 59 5.49 -19.75 -20.70
CA PHE A 59 6.36 -20.21 -19.62
C PHE A 59 5.89 -19.55 -18.33
N LEU A 60 5.57 -20.34 -17.31
CA LEU A 60 5.14 -19.87 -15.99
C LEU A 60 6.13 -20.36 -14.94
N LEU A 61 6.73 -19.43 -14.21
CA LEU A 61 7.66 -19.68 -13.11
C LEU A 61 7.11 -19.00 -11.87
N LEU A 62 6.86 -19.81 -10.82
CA LEU A 62 6.23 -19.35 -9.58
C LEU A 62 7.24 -18.62 -8.70
N GLY A 63 6.84 -17.46 -8.18
CA GLY A 63 7.51 -16.72 -7.13
C GLY A 63 7.04 -17.13 -5.73
N ASN A 64 7.47 -16.34 -4.74
CA ASN A 64 7.17 -16.58 -3.33
C ASN A 64 5.71 -16.17 -2.97
N HIS A 65 5.06 -15.32 -3.77
CA HIS A 65 3.67 -14.90 -3.60
C HIS A 65 2.64 -15.97 -4.01
N GLU A 66 2.90 -16.78 -5.05
CA GLU A 66 2.00 -17.86 -5.47
C GLU A 66 1.56 -18.81 -4.34
N PRO A 67 2.44 -19.25 -3.42
CA PRO A 67 2.06 -20.07 -2.26
C PRO A 67 1.54 -19.29 -1.04
N TYR A 68 1.26 -17.99 -1.08
CA TYR A 68 0.81 -17.24 0.12
C TYR A 68 -0.48 -17.80 0.76
N GLY A 69 -0.40 -18.07 2.05
CA GLY A 69 -1.39 -18.77 2.88
C GLY A 69 -1.46 -20.29 2.64
N SER A 70 -0.65 -20.84 1.74
CA SER A 70 -0.56 -22.24 1.32
C SER A 70 0.83 -22.79 1.65
N SER A 71 1.14 -24.03 1.30
CA SER A 71 2.52 -24.54 1.27
C SER A 71 3.02 -24.68 -0.17
N TRP A 72 4.33 -24.64 -0.36
CA TRP A 72 4.95 -24.84 -1.68
C TRP A 72 4.53 -26.15 -2.37
N SER A 73 4.36 -27.24 -1.62
CA SER A 73 3.96 -28.53 -2.15
C SER A 73 2.51 -28.53 -2.63
N ALA A 74 1.57 -28.02 -1.83
CA ALA A 74 0.16 -27.90 -2.21
C ALA A 74 -0.02 -27.00 -3.43
N THR A 75 0.71 -25.88 -3.46
CA THR A 75 0.71 -24.88 -4.54
C THR A 75 1.23 -25.47 -5.85
N LYS A 76 2.42 -26.09 -5.85
CA LYS A 76 2.98 -26.76 -7.03
C LYS A 76 2.04 -27.87 -7.53
N ASP A 77 1.41 -28.64 -6.64
CA ASP A 77 0.43 -29.65 -7.04
C ASP A 77 -0.88 -29.09 -7.61
N GLN A 78 -1.32 -27.90 -7.18
CA GLN A 78 -2.49 -27.23 -7.76
C GLN A 78 -2.18 -26.74 -9.19
N VAL A 79 -1.04 -26.09 -9.42
CA VAL A 79 -0.61 -25.64 -10.75
C VAL A 79 -0.33 -26.83 -11.69
N ARG A 80 0.23 -27.94 -11.18
CA ARG A 80 0.39 -29.20 -11.95
C ARG A 80 -0.95 -29.79 -12.38
N LYS A 81 -1.98 -29.80 -11.51
CA LYS A 81 -3.35 -30.26 -11.86
C LYS A 81 -3.96 -29.40 -12.96
N PHE A 82 -3.83 -28.07 -12.86
CA PHE A 82 -4.28 -27.13 -13.88
C PHE A 82 -3.56 -27.34 -15.23
N SER A 83 -2.23 -27.47 -15.23
CA SER A 83 -1.44 -27.78 -16.43
C SER A 83 -1.86 -29.11 -17.10
N ALA A 84 -2.17 -30.13 -16.29
CA ALA A 84 -2.73 -31.40 -16.78
C ALA A 84 -4.18 -31.30 -17.28
N GLU A 85 -4.96 -30.31 -16.84
CA GLU A 85 -6.27 -29.97 -17.43
C GLU A 85 -6.14 -29.23 -18.75
N LEU A 86 -5.34 -28.17 -18.83
CA LEU A 86 -5.06 -27.45 -20.06
C LEU A 86 -4.51 -28.36 -21.15
N SER A 87 -3.64 -29.32 -20.79
CA SER A 87 -3.14 -30.34 -21.70
C SER A 87 -4.25 -31.23 -22.27
N ARG A 88 -5.27 -31.57 -21.47
CA ARG A 88 -6.46 -32.32 -21.92
C ARG A 88 -7.40 -31.45 -22.77
N LYS A 89 -7.68 -30.21 -22.35
CA LYS A 89 -8.45 -29.21 -23.12
C LYS A 89 -7.84 -29.02 -24.52
N ARG A 90 -6.52 -28.83 -24.62
CA ARG A 90 -5.79 -28.69 -25.90
C ARG A 90 -5.86 -29.94 -26.77
N ALA A 91 -5.71 -31.13 -26.19
CA ALA A 91 -5.82 -32.39 -26.93
C ALA A 91 -7.24 -32.60 -27.50
N GLN A 92 -8.28 -32.22 -26.76
CA GLN A 92 -9.67 -32.26 -27.21
C GLN A 92 -9.95 -31.21 -28.29
N ALA A 93 -9.49 -29.96 -28.12
CA ALA A 93 -9.63 -28.89 -29.11
C ALA A 93 -8.98 -29.26 -30.46
N ALA A 94 -7.81 -29.91 -30.43
CA ALA A 94 -7.11 -30.41 -31.62
C ALA A 94 -7.87 -31.54 -32.36
N GLN A 95 -8.71 -32.31 -31.66
CA GLN A 95 -9.60 -33.31 -32.28
C GLN A 95 -10.91 -32.69 -32.79
N ALA A 96 -11.37 -31.61 -32.16
CA ALA A 96 -12.63 -30.93 -32.46
C ALA A 96 -12.52 -29.80 -33.51
N GLY A 97 -11.32 -29.47 -33.99
CA GLY A 97 -11.10 -28.36 -34.93
C GLY A 97 -11.37 -26.97 -34.34
N SER A 98 -11.38 -26.86 -33.01
CA SER A 98 -11.59 -25.59 -32.29
C SER A 98 -10.29 -24.76 -32.23
N PRO A 99 -10.35 -23.45 -31.88
CA PRO A 99 -9.16 -22.63 -31.69
C PRO A 99 -8.16 -23.30 -30.76
N MET A 100 -6.90 -23.45 -31.19
CA MET A 100 -5.89 -24.17 -30.43
C MET A 100 -5.33 -23.29 -29.31
N LEU A 101 -5.62 -23.68 -28.07
CA LEU A 101 -5.01 -23.09 -26.89
C LEU A 101 -3.48 -23.32 -26.86
N GLY A 102 -2.74 -22.32 -26.39
CA GLY A 102 -1.29 -22.30 -26.22
C GLY A 102 -0.75 -23.40 -25.29
N LYS A 103 0.57 -23.44 -25.09
CA LYS A 103 1.21 -24.45 -24.24
C LYS A 103 1.65 -23.82 -22.93
N LEU A 104 1.09 -24.27 -21.82
CA LEU A 104 1.65 -23.95 -20.51
C LEU A 104 2.90 -24.79 -20.28
N VAL A 105 4.00 -24.14 -19.90
CA VAL A 105 5.24 -24.78 -19.46
C VAL A 105 5.54 -24.27 -18.06
N LEU A 106 5.20 -25.06 -17.05
CA LEU A 106 5.57 -24.79 -15.66
C LEU A 106 7.08 -24.97 -15.49
N LEU A 107 7.75 -24.00 -14.88
CA LEU A 107 9.21 -23.96 -14.70
C LEU A 107 9.62 -24.33 -13.28
N ASP A 108 9.40 -25.59 -12.95
CA ASP A 108 9.73 -26.23 -11.68
C ASP A 108 10.79 -27.31 -11.96
N GLN A 109 12.08 -26.95 -11.82
CA GLN A 109 13.25 -27.76 -12.25
C GLN A 109 13.05 -28.40 -13.64
N THR A 110 12.58 -27.57 -14.58
CA THR A 110 12.08 -28.01 -15.89
C THR A 110 13.03 -27.56 -17.01
N ARG A 111 13.45 -28.55 -17.81
CA ARG A 111 14.15 -28.34 -19.08
C ARG A 111 13.15 -28.42 -20.23
N TYR A 112 13.20 -27.43 -21.11
CA TYR A 112 12.37 -27.33 -22.30
C TYR A 112 13.20 -27.04 -23.54
N ASP A 113 13.44 -28.07 -24.37
CA ASP A 113 14.14 -27.92 -25.64
C ASP A 113 13.17 -27.28 -26.66
N LEU A 114 13.36 -25.99 -26.94
CA LEU A 114 12.47 -25.13 -27.74
C LEU A 114 12.77 -25.24 -29.24
N SER A 115 14.05 -25.46 -29.59
CA SER A 115 14.52 -25.81 -30.94
C SER A 115 15.68 -26.80 -30.84
N SER A 116 16.22 -27.21 -31.98
CA SER A 116 17.45 -28.02 -32.03
C SER A 116 18.71 -27.28 -31.55
N ASP A 117 18.67 -25.95 -31.37
CA ASP A 117 19.79 -25.11 -30.93
C ASP A 117 19.48 -24.22 -29.70
N VAL A 118 18.25 -24.24 -29.18
CA VAL A 118 17.82 -23.42 -28.03
C VAL A 118 17.05 -24.26 -27.01
N THR A 119 17.51 -24.25 -25.76
CA THR A 119 16.84 -24.83 -24.59
C THR A 119 16.52 -23.74 -23.58
N VAL A 120 15.32 -23.78 -23.00
CA VAL A 120 14.96 -23.03 -21.79
C VAL A 120 15.15 -23.96 -20.59
N LEU A 121 15.82 -23.49 -19.55
CA LEU A 121 15.84 -24.08 -18.22
C LEU A 121 15.10 -23.14 -17.27
N GLY A 122 14.31 -23.67 -16.35
CA GLY A 122 13.72 -22.87 -15.30
C GLY A 122 13.38 -23.63 -14.04
N CYS A 123 13.68 -22.99 -12.92
CA CYS A 123 13.36 -23.36 -11.55
C CYS A 123 13.20 -22.05 -10.76
N THR A 124 12.48 -22.07 -9.63
CA THR A 124 12.32 -20.87 -8.80
C THR A 124 13.69 -20.25 -8.46
N LEU A 125 14.72 -21.07 -8.21
CA LEU A 125 16.01 -20.63 -7.65
C LEU A 125 15.74 -19.75 -6.45
N HIS A 126 15.44 -20.39 -5.33
CA HIS A 126 15.47 -19.73 -4.03
C HIS A 126 16.83 -19.03 -3.81
N SER A 127 16.85 -17.92 -3.08
CA SER A 127 18.08 -17.20 -2.76
C SER A 127 18.88 -17.96 -1.68
N LYS A 128 20.17 -17.62 -1.54
CA LYS A 128 21.02 -18.21 -0.49
C LYS A 128 21.11 -17.24 0.67
N ILE A 129 20.24 -17.44 1.66
CA ILE A 129 20.22 -16.62 2.86
C ILE A 129 21.57 -16.75 3.57
N LEU A 130 22.21 -15.61 3.87
CA LEU A 130 23.49 -15.59 4.57
C LEU A 130 23.28 -15.83 6.07
N GLU A 131 24.15 -16.62 6.70
CA GLU A 131 24.05 -16.98 8.13
C GLU A 131 23.95 -15.74 9.05
N ASN A 132 24.66 -14.67 8.72
CA ASN A 132 24.63 -13.39 9.45
C ASN A 132 23.44 -12.47 9.10
N GLN A 133 22.57 -12.88 8.18
CA GLN A 133 21.30 -12.21 7.83
C GLN A 133 20.08 -13.09 8.15
N ALA A 134 20.26 -14.38 8.50
CA ALA A 134 19.19 -15.37 8.60
C ALA A 134 18.03 -14.95 9.52
N GLU A 135 18.35 -14.46 10.73
CA GLU A 135 17.37 -13.91 11.68
C GLU A 135 16.63 -12.71 11.07
N THR A 136 17.36 -11.70 10.59
CA THR A 136 16.76 -10.47 10.03
C THR A 136 15.95 -10.71 8.74
N VAL A 137 16.29 -11.73 7.95
CA VAL A 137 15.53 -12.16 6.77
C VAL A 137 14.26 -12.90 7.18
N SER A 138 14.35 -13.83 8.13
CA SER A 138 13.18 -14.52 8.69
C SER A 138 12.21 -13.57 9.38
N ASP A 139 12.72 -12.48 9.97
CA ASP A 139 11.95 -11.50 10.73
C ASP A 139 11.30 -10.41 9.88
N ARG A 140 11.61 -10.33 8.58
CA ARG A 140 11.19 -9.20 7.71
C ARG A 140 10.70 -9.58 6.32
N LEU A 141 10.87 -10.81 5.86
CA LEU A 141 10.26 -11.28 4.62
C LEU A 141 8.98 -12.05 4.90
N ASN A 142 7.87 -11.52 4.39
CA ASN A 142 6.52 -12.07 4.49
C ASN A 142 6.43 -13.54 4.07
N ASP A 143 7.32 -14.01 3.20
CA ASP A 143 7.44 -15.39 2.73
C ASP A 143 7.57 -16.40 3.86
N PHE A 144 8.28 -16.08 4.94
CA PHE A 144 8.46 -16.98 6.10
C PHE A 144 7.26 -16.96 7.07
N TYR A 145 6.30 -16.04 6.89
CA TYR A 145 5.09 -15.92 7.68
C TYR A 145 3.83 -16.41 6.96
N TYR A 146 3.75 -16.15 5.65
CA TYR A 146 2.57 -16.48 4.85
C TYR A 146 2.69 -17.83 4.12
N ILE A 147 3.90 -18.37 3.91
CA ILE A 147 4.06 -19.71 3.34
C ILE A 147 4.10 -20.74 4.50
N THR A 148 3.13 -21.65 4.48
CA THR A 148 2.98 -22.71 5.49
C THR A 148 4.13 -23.71 5.41
N ASP A 149 4.69 -24.04 6.59
CA ASP A 149 5.84 -24.94 6.77
C ASP A 149 7.13 -24.47 6.05
N TRP A 150 7.30 -23.16 5.85
CA TRP A 150 8.49 -22.58 5.21
C TRP A 150 9.44 -21.94 6.23
N THR A 151 10.74 -22.24 6.11
CA THR A 151 11.79 -21.74 7.01
C THR A 151 13.04 -21.35 6.21
N VAL A 152 13.95 -20.60 6.84
CA VAL A 152 15.23 -20.20 6.21
C VAL A 152 16.07 -21.42 5.80
N GLU A 153 16.03 -22.52 6.55
CA GLU A 153 16.71 -23.77 6.20
C GLU A 153 16.05 -24.45 5.00
N ALA A 154 14.71 -24.49 4.95
CA ALA A 154 13.96 -25.06 3.83
C ALA A 154 14.21 -24.28 2.53
N HIS A 155 14.18 -22.94 2.61
CA HIS A 155 14.51 -22.03 1.53
C HIS A 155 15.97 -22.23 1.06
N SER A 156 16.92 -22.28 1.98
CA SER A 156 18.36 -22.46 1.69
C SER A 156 18.72 -23.83 1.13
N ALA A 157 17.95 -24.89 1.46
CA ALA A 157 18.09 -26.23 0.89
C ALA A 157 17.41 -26.35 -0.48
N ALA A 158 16.30 -25.64 -0.70
CA ALA A 158 15.68 -25.52 -2.01
C ALA A 158 16.61 -24.79 -3.00
N HIS A 159 17.30 -23.73 -2.54
CA HIS A 159 18.38 -23.08 -3.31
C HIS A 159 19.45 -24.07 -3.76
N ASP A 160 20.02 -24.84 -2.82
CA ASP A 160 21.10 -25.78 -3.15
C ASP A 160 20.65 -26.81 -4.19
N THR A 161 19.39 -27.27 -4.09
CA THR A 161 18.79 -28.21 -5.03
C THR A 161 18.60 -27.58 -6.42
N ASP A 162 18.09 -26.35 -6.50
CA ASP A 162 17.88 -25.62 -7.77
C ASP A 162 19.21 -25.28 -8.46
N ARG A 163 20.23 -24.86 -7.69
CA ARG A 163 21.59 -24.59 -8.17
C ARG A 163 22.22 -25.86 -8.75
N ASP A 164 22.18 -26.97 -8.02
CA ASP A 164 22.80 -28.23 -8.45
C ASP A 164 22.10 -28.82 -9.68
N TRP A 165 20.77 -28.67 -9.78
CA TRP A 165 20.01 -29.02 -10.98
C TRP A 165 20.39 -28.15 -12.19
N LEU A 166 20.48 -26.82 -12.04
CA LEU A 166 20.93 -25.91 -13.10
C LEU A 166 22.36 -26.26 -13.57
N ASN A 167 23.26 -26.53 -12.63
CA ASN A 167 24.64 -26.93 -12.91
C ASN A 167 24.72 -28.21 -13.74
N ASP A 168 23.98 -29.26 -13.35
CA ASP A 168 23.93 -30.52 -14.11
C ASP A 168 23.33 -30.32 -15.51
N GLN A 169 22.18 -29.65 -15.64
CA GLN A 169 21.54 -29.47 -16.94
C GLN A 169 22.38 -28.62 -17.90
N VAL A 170 23.00 -27.54 -17.42
CA VAL A 170 23.94 -26.74 -18.21
C VAL A 170 25.18 -27.57 -18.61
N LEU A 171 25.70 -28.42 -17.72
CA LEU A 171 26.79 -29.36 -18.05
C LEU A 171 26.40 -30.40 -19.11
N GLN A 172 25.20 -30.97 -19.02
CA GLN A 172 24.72 -31.98 -19.98
C GLN A 172 24.56 -31.37 -21.37
N ILE A 173 23.91 -30.20 -21.48
CA ILE A 173 23.69 -29.50 -22.76
C ILE A 173 25.02 -29.04 -23.37
N ALA A 174 25.92 -28.45 -22.58
CA ALA A 174 27.23 -28.00 -23.05
C ALA A 174 28.15 -29.17 -23.47
N ARG A 175 27.92 -30.40 -22.97
CA ARG A 175 28.60 -31.62 -23.43
C ARG A 175 28.02 -32.16 -24.73
N SER A 176 26.70 -32.08 -24.94
CA SER A 176 26.06 -32.64 -26.15
C SER A 176 26.21 -31.75 -27.38
N ASN A 177 26.15 -30.42 -27.22
CA ASN A 177 26.31 -29.47 -28.32
C ASN A 177 26.99 -28.17 -27.83
N PRO A 178 28.28 -27.95 -28.14
CA PRO A 178 29.01 -26.75 -27.72
C PRO A 178 28.42 -25.42 -28.24
N HIS A 179 27.63 -25.45 -29.32
CA HIS A 179 27.00 -24.25 -29.90
C HIS A 179 25.56 -24.03 -29.44
N HIS A 180 25.00 -24.92 -28.61
CA HIS A 180 23.65 -24.81 -28.08
C HIS A 180 23.51 -23.57 -27.22
N LYS A 181 22.32 -22.95 -27.26
CA LYS A 181 21.99 -21.76 -26.50
C LYS A 181 21.04 -22.13 -25.37
N ILE A 182 21.38 -21.70 -24.17
CA ILE A 182 20.59 -21.91 -22.97
C ILE A 182 20.04 -20.56 -22.55
N VAL A 183 18.73 -20.53 -22.32
CA VAL A 183 18.02 -19.48 -21.60
C VAL A 183 17.76 -20.01 -20.20
N ILE A 184 18.03 -19.20 -19.19
CA ILE A 184 17.66 -19.52 -17.80
C ILE A 184 16.62 -18.51 -17.33
N PHE A 185 15.56 -19.02 -16.73
CA PHE A 185 14.53 -18.23 -16.07
C PHE A 185 14.47 -18.62 -14.60
N THR A 186 14.48 -17.63 -13.71
CA THR A 186 14.43 -17.80 -12.25
C THR A 186 13.47 -16.80 -11.61
N HIS A 187 13.20 -16.95 -10.31
CA HIS A 187 12.52 -15.94 -9.51
C HIS A 187 13.54 -14.97 -8.92
N HIS A 188 14.44 -15.44 -8.04
CA HIS A 188 15.45 -14.60 -7.40
C HIS A 188 16.58 -14.19 -8.36
N CYS A 189 17.29 -13.11 -8.00
CA CYS A 189 18.40 -12.60 -8.78
C CYS A 189 19.64 -13.52 -8.69
N PRO A 190 20.24 -13.95 -9.82
CA PRO A 190 21.37 -14.89 -9.86
C PRO A 190 22.76 -14.25 -9.63
N THR A 191 22.81 -12.95 -9.29
CA THR A 191 24.06 -12.25 -8.99
C THR A 191 23.82 -11.06 -8.06
N VAL A 192 24.87 -10.64 -7.34
CA VAL A 192 24.90 -9.45 -6.46
C VAL A 192 25.58 -8.25 -7.13
N ALA A 193 25.70 -8.25 -8.46
CA ALA A 193 26.34 -7.19 -9.20
C ALA A 193 25.50 -5.89 -9.12
N SER A 194 26.14 -4.73 -8.90
CA SER A 194 25.45 -3.44 -8.75
C SER A 194 24.41 -3.11 -9.85
N PRO A 195 24.54 -3.51 -11.13
CA PRO A 195 23.48 -3.29 -12.13
C PRO A 195 22.18 -4.09 -11.93
N THR A 196 22.14 -5.12 -11.07
CA THR A 196 20.95 -5.96 -10.80
C THR A 196 20.35 -5.76 -9.42
N VAL A 197 20.93 -4.90 -8.60
CA VAL A 197 20.47 -4.60 -7.24
C VAL A 197 19.90 -3.19 -7.24
N ASP A 198 18.71 -3.00 -6.66
CA ASP A 198 18.13 -1.67 -6.52
C ASP A 198 19.09 -0.76 -5.71
N PRO A 199 19.41 0.46 -6.20
CA PRO A 199 20.25 1.42 -5.49
C PRO A 199 19.82 1.69 -4.02
N ALA A 200 18.53 1.61 -3.70
CA ALA A 200 17.99 1.76 -2.35
C ALA A 200 18.25 0.53 -1.44
N HIS A 201 18.63 -0.61 -2.01
CA HIS A 201 18.76 -1.89 -1.30
C HIS A 201 20.18 -2.48 -1.28
N VAL A 202 21.17 -1.78 -1.87
CA VAL A 202 22.60 -2.19 -1.92
C VAL A 202 23.17 -2.58 -0.56
N ASN A 203 22.78 -1.88 0.51
CA ASN A 203 23.23 -2.15 1.89
C ASN A 203 22.12 -2.74 2.78
N SER A 204 21.06 -3.31 2.19
CA SER A 204 19.92 -3.85 2.94
C SER A 204 20.35 -5.04 3.81
N PRO A 205 19.92 -5.11 5.09
CA PRO A 205 20.24 -6.23 5.97
C PRO A 205 19.52 -7.54 5.58
N ILE A 206 18.61 -7.47 4.60
CA ILE A 206 17.87 -8.60 4.02
C ILE A 206 18.21 -8.87 2.55
N SER A 207 19.34 -8.33 2.06
CA SER A 207 19.76 -8.43 0.64
C SER A 207 19.94 -9.87 0.13
N SER A 208 20.33 -10.81 1.00
CA SER A 208 20.42 -12.25 0.66
C SER A 208 19.07 -12.95 0.53
N GLY A 209 17.96 -12.29 0.89
CA GLY A 209 16.61 -12.76 0.60
C GLY A 209 16.22 -12.60 -0.88
N PHE A 210 16.70 -11.55 -1.56
CA PHE A 210 16.31 -11.23 -2.94
C PHE A 210 17.29 -11.77 -4.00
N SER A 211 18.53 -12.06 -3.60
CA SER A 211 19.64 -12.34 -4.52
C SER A 211 20.58 -13.42 -4.01
N THR A 212 21.29 -14.06 -4.92
CA THR A 212 22.33 -15.05 -4.62
C THR A 212 23.47 -14.94 -5.64
N ASP A 213 24.72 -15.01 -5.22
CA ASP A 213 25.85 -14.91 -6.15
C ASP A 213 26.18 -16.27 -6.79
N LEU A 214 25.67 -16.49 -8.01
CA LEU A 214 26.02 -17.67 -8.81
C LEU A 214 27.25 -17.46 -9.69
N THR A 215 28.01 -16.36 -9.57
CA THR A 215 29.07 -16.05 -10.55
C THR A 215 30.21 -17.09 -10.59
N GLY A 216 30.44 -17.83 -9.51
CA GLY A 216 31.37 -18.97 -9.47
C GLY A 216 30.80 -20.31 -9.98
N GLU A 217 29.50 -20.39 -10.25
CA GLU A 217 28.80 -21.65 -10.55
C GLU A 217 28.82 -22.01 -12.03
N VAL A 218 28.72 -23.31 -12.32
CA VAL A 218 28.85 -23.84 -13.69
C VAL A 218 27.72 -23.34 -14.60
N CYS A 219 26.52 -23.18 -14.07
CA CYS A 219 25.39 -22.56 -14.75
C CYS A 219 25.65 -21.09 -15.14
N TRP A 220 26.53 -20.37 -14.43
CA TRP A 220 26.97 -19.04 -14.81
C TRP A 220 28.18 -19.05 -15.73
N GLU A 221 29.17 -19.90 -15.49
CA GLU A 221 30.43 -19.88 -16.25
C GLU A 221 30.29 -20.30 -17.71
N LYS A 222 29.26 -21.08 -18.08
CA LYS A 222 29.14 -21.59 -19.45
C LYS A 222 28.72 -20.49 -20.47
N PRO A 223 29.46 -20.34 -21.59
CA PRO A 223 29.08 -19.43 -22.68
C PRO A 223 27.89 -19.95 -23.51
N GLN A 224 27.40 -21.17 -23.24
CA GLN A 224 26.13 -21.66 -23.76
C GLN A 224 24.94 -20.88 -23.16
N VAL A 225 25.03 -20.41 -21.91
CA VAL A 225 24.00 -19.59 -21.27
C VAL A 225 24.09 -18.17 -21.81
N ARG A 226 23.09 -17.76 -22.59
CA ARG A 226 23.05 -16.48 -23.32
C ARG A 226 22.17 -15.43 -22.67
N LEU A 227 21.10 -15.87 -22.02
CA LEU A 227 20.11 -15.02 -21.38
C LEU A 227 19.77 -15.62 -20.01
N TRP A 228 19.76 -14.78 -18.99
CA TRP A 228 19.15 -15.05 -17.69
C TRP A 228 18.09 -13.98 -17.42
N ALA A 229 16.87 -14.36 -17.07
CA ALA A 229 15.84 -13.40 -16.66
C ALA A 229 15.17 -13.79 -15.34
N PHE A 230 14.80 -12.80 -14.53
CA PHE A 230 14.32 -13.00 -13.14
C PHE A 230 13.29 -11.95 -12.66
N GLY A 231 12.77 -12.15 -11.45
CA GLY A 231 11.63 -11.42 -10.88
C GLY A 231 11.82 -10.73 -9.51
N HIS A 232 12.38 -11.39 -8.50
CA HIS A 232 12.23 -10.99 -7.09
C HIS A 232 13.13 -9.81 -6.63
N THR A 233 12.95 -8.63 -7.22
CA THR A 233 13.68 -7.40 -6.82
C THR A 233 12.88 -6.08 -6.92
N HIS A 234 11.69 -6.07 -7.52
CA HIS A 234 10.92 -4.87 -7.90
C HIS A 234 11.75 -3.77 -8.63
N TYR A 235 12.80 -4.16 -9.34
CA TYR A 235 13.80 -3.30 -9.98
C TYR A 235 14.15 -3.81 -11.38
N ASN A 236 14.05 -2.93 -12.38
CA ASN A 236 14.31 -3.27 -13.77
C ASN A 236 15.80 -3.12 -14.13
N CYS A 237 16.38 -4.17 -14.71
CA CYS A 237 17.76 -4.17 -15.19
C CYS A 237 17.89 -4.86 -16.55
N ASP A 238 18.81 -4.40 -17.40
CA ASP A 238 19.12 -5.04 -18.68
C ASP A 238 20.59 -4.75 -19.03
N TYR A 239 21.48 -5.70 -18.73
CA TYR A 239 22.91 -5.53 -18.98
C TYR A 239 23.56 -6.82 -19.50
N THR A 240 24.78 -6.68 -20.02
CA THR A 240 25.61 -7.82 -20.44
C THR A 240 26.78 -7.98 -19.49
N GLU A 241 26.91 -9.16 -18.91
CA GLU A 241 28.03 -9.51 -18.02
C GLU A 241 29.32 -9.66 -18.85
N GLN A 242 30.38 -8.95 -18.46
CA GLN A 242 31.56 -8.74 -19.31
C GLN A 242 32.45 -9.99 -19.48
N ARG A 243 32.55 -10.86 -18.48
CA ARG A 243 33.42 -12.05 -18.50
C ARG A 243 32.87 -13.17 -19.38
N THR A 244 31.55 -13.39 -19.35
CA THR A 244 30.89 -14.51 -20.04
C THR A 244 30.00 -14.10 -21.21
N GLY A 245 29.71 -12.80 -21.37
CA GLY A 245 28.92 -12.26 -22.49
C GLY A 245 27.44 -12.65 -22.46
N LYS A 246 26.89 -13.00 -21.28
CA LYS A 246 25.46 -13.29 -21.10
C LYS A 246 24.68 -12.02 -20.77
N ARG A 247 23.46 -11.92 -21.30
CA ARG A 247 22.50 -10.88 -20.96
C ARG A 247 21.76 -11.29 -19.68
N VAL A 248 21.63 -10.37 -18.74
CA VAL A 248 20.94 -10.56 -17.46
C VAL A 248 19.85 -9.48 -17.38
N LEU A 249 18.62 -9.89 -17.08
CA LEU A 249 17.42 -9.10 -17.33
C LEU A 249 16.38 -9.22 -16.22
N ALA A 250 15.76 -8.09 -15.89
CA ALA A 250 14.50 -7.97 -15.17
C ALA A 250 13.54 -7.10 -16.00
N ASN A 251 12.27 -7.50 -16.10
CA ASN A 251 11.18 -6.67 -16.63
C ASN A 251 9.97 -6.78 -15.67
N GLN A 252 10.21 -6.28 -14.48
CA GLN A 252 9.38 -6.39 -13.29
C GLN A 252 8.40 -5.22 -13.24
N ARG A 253 7.14 -5.46 -12.90
CA ARG A 253 6.15 -4.37 -12.71
C ARG A 253 6.22 -3.81 -11.29
N GLY A 254 6.42 -4.65 -10.29
CA GLY A 254 6.22 -4.28 -8.88
C GLY A 254 4.73 -4.10 -8.53
N TYR A 255 4.47 -3.72 -7.29
CA TYR A 255 3.11 -3.53 -6.78
C TYR A 255 2.35 -2.44 -7.53
N TYR A 256 1.01 -2.53 -7.54
CA TYR A 256 0.14 -1.54 -8.18
C TYR A 256 0.42 -0.10 -7.72
N PHE A 257 0.64 0.08 -6.41
CA PHE A 257 0.93 1.36 -5.73
C PHE A 257 2.43 1.74 -5.74
N ALA A 258 3.33 0.86 -6.20
CA ALA A 258 4.78 1.06 -6.20
C ALA A 258 5.41 0.40 -7.44
N GLN A 259 5.06 0.92 -8.62
CA GLN A 259 5.49 0.33 -9.88
C GLN A 259 6.97 0.62 -10.18
N ALA A 260 7.70 -0.43 -10.54
CA ALA A 260 9.12 -0.42 -10.81
C ALA A 260 9.44 0.44 -12.05
N GLN A 261 10.37 1.40 -11.90
CA GLN A 261 10.74 2.30 -13.00
C GLN A 261 11.26 1.50 -14.21
N GLY A 262 10.77 1.83 -15.41
CA GLY A 262 11.24 1.22 -16.66
C GLY A 262 10.56 -0.07 -17.09
N PHE A 263 9.50 -0.51 -16.39
CA PHE A 263 8.67 -1.65 -16.81
C PHE A 263 8.06 -1.45 -18.21
N ASP A 264 8.08 -2.48 -19.04
CA ASP A 264 7.46 -2.51 -20.37
C ASP A 264 6.69 -3.83 -20.57
N ALA A 265 5.37 -3.80 -20.49
CA ALA A 265 4.54 -4.99 -20.72
C ALA A 265 4.71 -5.61 -22.14
N GLY A 266 5.29 -4.86 -23.09
CA GLY A 266 5.65 -5.31 -24.44
C GLY A 266 7.10 -5.78 -24.61
N ARG A 267 7.92 -5.85 -23.55
CA ARG A 267 9.38 -6.04 -23.63
C ARG A 267 9.80 -7.28 -24.41
N LEU A 268 10.44 -7.05 -25.57
CA LEU A 268 10.93 -8.11 -26.45
C LEU A 268 12.42 -8.41 -26.30
N ILE A 269 12.75 -9.69 -26.22
CA ILE A 269 14.11 -10.21 -26.05
C ILE A 269 14.39 -11.26 -27.13
N THR A 270 15.16 -10.86 -28.14
CA THR A 270 15.54 -11.73 -29.28
C THR A 270 16.92 -12.33 -29.12
N LEU A 271 17.01 -13.66 -29.20
CA LEU A 271 18.24 -14.42 -29.37
C LEU A 271 18.63 -14.44 -30.85
N ASN A 272 19.63 -13.63 -31.20
CA ASN A 272 20.21 -13.60 -32.53
C ASN A 272 20.92 -14.94 -32.84
N LEU A 273 20.82 -15.38 -34.10
CA LEU A 273 21.37 -16.67 -34.53
C LEU A 273 22.81 -16.60 -35.08
N LEU A 274 23.35 -15.39 -35.27
CA LEU A 274 24.67 -15.18 -35.88
C LEU A 274 25.82 -15.40 -34.88
N THR A 275 26.95 -15.85 -35.41
CA THR A 275 28.15 -16.25 -34.66
C THR A 275 29.04 -15.05 -34.30
N PHE A 276 29.70 -15.14 -33.14
CA PHE A 276 30.75 -14.19 -32.75
C PHE A 276 32.10 -14.62 -33.33
N SER A 277 32.86 -13.66 -33.86
CA SER A 277 34.24 -13.86 -34.29
C SER A 277 35.23 -13.55 -33.15
N MET A 278 36.50 -13.91 -33.38
CA MET A 278 37.59 -13.91 -32.41
C MET A 278 37.87 -12.55 -31.74
N MET A 279 38.17 -12.59 -30.44
CA MET A 279 39.45 -12.10 -29.91
C MET A 279 39.92 -12.97 -28.75
N ALA A 280 41.22 -13.27 -28.67
CA ALA A 280 41.78 -14.15 -27.64
C ALA A 280 43.23 -13.78 -27.25
N SER A 281 43.42 -13.49 -25.96
CA SER A 281 44.66 -13.17 -25.21
C SER A 281 44.23 -12.87 -23.74
N ILE A 282 45.03 -12.94 -22.67
CA ILE A 282 46.42 -13.34 -22.38
C ILE A 282 46.45 -13.63 -20.84
N ILE A 283 47.20 -14.55 -20.21
CA ILE A 283 48.11 -15.63 -20.64
C ILE A 283 48.32 -16.63 -19.47
N ARG A 284 48.82 -17.85 -19.72
CA ARG A 284 49.47 -18.81 -18.77
C ARG A 284 48.81 -19.05 -17.38
N THR A 285 48.11 -20.18 -17.18
CA THR A 285 48.63 -21.46 -16.61
C THR A 285 49.23 -21.44 -15.20
N LEU A 286 48.62 -22.21 -14.27
CA LEU A 286 49.28 -23.33 -13.56
C LEU A 286 48.25 -24.30 -12.90
N ARG A 287 48.71 -25.49 -12.48
CA ARG A 287 48.00 -26.69 -11.97
C ARG A 287 49.04 -27.58 -11.24
N PRO A 288 48.73 -28.76 -10.62
CA PRO A 288 47.50 -29.28 -10.01
C PRO A 288 47.64 -29.20 -8.46
N LEU A 289 47.27 -30.07 -7.49
CA LEU A 289 46.73 -31.45 -7.29
C LEU A 289 45.78 -31.40 -6.07
N SER A 290 44.58 -31.99 -6.07
CA SER A 290 44.18 -33.41 -5.93
C SER A 290 44.50 -34.10 -4.58
N ARG A 291 43.43 -34.56 -3.89
CA ARG A 291 43.25 -35.98 -3.52
C ARG A 291 41.82 -36.27 -3.03
N THR A 292 41.39 -37.52 -3.22
CA THR A 292 40.12 -38.12 -2.77
C THR A 292 40.37 -39.10 -1.63
N VAL A 293 39.32 -39.48 -0.87
CA VAL A 293 38.98 -40.86 -0.42
C VAL A 293 37.66 -40.82 0.41
N PRO A 294 36.82 -41.89 0.45
CA PRO A 294 35.36 -41.68 0.61
C PRO A 294 34.61 -42.56 1.65
N SER A 295 33.32 -42.20 1.84
CA SER A 295 32.15 -43.09 2.07
C SER A 295 31.93 -43.80 3.42
N LEU A 296 30.65 -43.75 3.87
CA LEU A 296 29.71 -44.85 4.26
C LEU A 296 28.47 -44.16 4.89
N ARG A 297 27.21 -44.34 4.43
CA ARG A 297 26.24 -45.45 4.67
C ARG A 297 26.17 -45.87 6.15
N THR A 298 25.01 -45.98 6.83
CA THR A 298 23.61 -46.32 6.46
C THR A 298 22.56 -45.43 7.21
N ALA A 299 21.33 -45.17 6.74
CA ALA A 299 20.09 -45.99 6.80
C ALA A 299 19.71 -46.52 8.21
N THR A 300 18.46 -46.58 8.71
CA THR A 300 17.11 -46.64 8.08
C THR A 300 15.93 -46.11 8.95
N VAL A 301 14.91 -45.48 8.32
CA VAL A 301 13.43 -45.77 8.34
C VAL A 301 12.79 -46.35 9.64
N ARG A 302 11.68 -45.81 10.20
CA ARG A 302 10.22 -46.14 9.99
C ARG A 302 9.34 -45.47 11.10
N PRO A 303 7.97 -45.51 11.09
CA PRO A 303 6.96 -45.07 10.09
C PRO A 303 5.89 -44.07 10.66
N LEU A 304 4.93 -43.66 9.81
CA LEU A 304 3.72 -42.92 10.19
C LEU A 304 2.66 -43.79 10.91
N THR A 305 1.70 -43.12 11.59
CA THR A 305 0.29 -43.55 11.66
C THR A 305 -0.63 -42.35 11.45
N SER A 306 -1.84 -42.57 10.92
CA SER A 306 -2.84 -41.54 10.61
C SER A 306 -4.18 -41.83 11.28
N ARG A 307 -5.00 -40.79 11.49
CA ARG A 307 -6.45 -40.90 11.74
C ARG A 307 -7.23 -39.80 11.03
N LEU A 308 -8.51 -40.08 10.82
CA LEU A 308 -9.39 -39.38 9.88
C LEU A 308 -10.44 -38.52 10.57
N VAL A 309 -10.70 -37.35 9.96
CA VAL A 309 -12.03 -36.78 9.65
C VAL A 309 -13.13 -36.84 10.71
N GLN A 310 -13.64 -35.66 11.08
CA GLN A 310 -15.08 -35.41 11.10
C GLN A 310 -15.38 -33.94 10.79
N SER A 311 -16.52 -33.68 10.13
CA SER A 311 -16.94 -32.36 9.67
C SER A 311 -18.18 -31.85 10.43
N SER A 312 -18.31 -30.54 10.54
CA SER A 312 -19.56 -29.87 10.88
C SER A 312 -19.63 -28.50 10.19
N THR A 313 -20.82 -28.10 9.77
CA THR A 313 -21.07 -26.92 8.92
C THR A 313 -21.93 -25.90 9.65
N HIS A 314 -21.49 -24.64 9.72
CA HIS A 314 -22.34 -23.52 10.16
C HIS A 314 -22.01 -22.23 9.39
N ALA A 315 -22.96 -21.28 9.44
CA ALA A 315 -23.14 -20.23 8.44
C ALA A 315 -22.16 -19.04 8.54
N PHE A 316 -22.12 -18.27 7.45
CA PHE A 316 -21.32 -17.07 7.29
C PHE A 316 -21.67 -15.96 8.30
N SER A 317 -20.64 -15.37 8.88
CA SER A 317 -20.66 -14.07 9.53
C SER A 317 -19.30 -13.43 9.25
N THR A 318 -19.28 -12.20 8.73
CA THR A 318 -18.05 -11.52 8.27
C THR A 318 -17.23 -10.88 9.40
N THR A 319 -17.63 -11.07 10.66
CA THR A 319 -16.75 -10.84 11.81
C THR A 319 -15.87 -12.06 12.03
N CYS A 320 -14.55 -11.88 11.98
CA CYS A 320 -13.62 -12.94 12.38
C CYS A 320 -13.92 -13.36 13.83
N ARG A 321 -14.36 -14.61 14.04
CA ARG A 321 -14.44 -15.16 15.40
C ARG A 321 -13.05 -15.14 15.98
N ARG A 322 -12.90 -14.58 17.20
CA ARG A 322 -11.68 -14.79 17.99
C ARG A 322 -11.33 -16.27 17.97
N ARG A 323 -10.17 -16.59 17.40
CA ARG A 323 -9.30 -17.56 18.06
C ARG A 323 -8.84 -16.84 19.32
N ASP A 324 -9.04 -17.46 20.48
CA ASP A 324 -8.34 -17.02 21.68
C ASP A 324 -6.87 -17.42 21.52
N ALA A 325 -6.14 -16.60 20.77
CA ALA A 325 -4.70 -16.70 20.62
C ALA A 325 -4.07 -16.45 21.99
N ASP A 326 -3.09 -17.26 22.37
CA ASP A 326 -2.40 -17.08 23.64
C ASP A 326 -1.45 -15.89 23.56
N LEU A 327 -1.97 -14.72 23.93
CA LEU A 327 -1.23 -13.46 23.94
C LEU A 327 -0.13 -13.43 25.01
N SER A 328 -0.04 -14.42 25.92
CA SER A 328 1.02 -14.46 26.94
C SER A 328 2.41 -14.73 26.36
N ALA A 329 2.49 -15.27 25.15
CA ALA A 329 3.73 -15.49 24.40
C ALA A 329 4.17 -14.27 23.57
N LEU A 330 3.36 -13.21 23.46
CA LEU A 330 3.67 -12.02 22.67
C LEU A 330 4.30 -10.92 23.53
N THR A 331 5.50 -10.48 23.16
CA THR A 331 6.16 -9.31 23.76
C THR A 331 5.34 -8.04 23.50
N PRO A 332 4.89 -7.31 24.54
CA PRO A 332 4.18 -6.05 24.33
C PRO A 332 5.08 -4.99 23.69
N THR A 333 4.64 -4.42 22.56
CA THR A 333 5.35 -3.35 21.84
C THR A 333 4.93 -1.95 22.33
N PRO A 334 5.77 -0.92 22.15
CA PRO A 334 5.38 0.47 22.37
C PRO A 334 4.16 0.87 21.52
N ILE A 335 3.28 1.72 22.01
CA ILE A 335 2.09 2.16 21.25
C ILE A 335 2.43 2.89 19.94
N THR A 336 3.63 3.48 19.89
CA THR A 336 4.24 4.16 18.73
C THR A 336 5.09 3.25 17.85
N HIS A 337 5.18 1.95 18.14
CA HIS A 337 5.68 0.97 17.19
C HIS A 337 4.67 0.85 16.06
N LEU A 338 5.14 0.92 14.81
CA LEU A 338 4.32 0.76 13.61
C LEU A 338 4.47 -0.68 13.08
N SER A 339 3.46 -1.18 12.37
CA SER A 339 3.61 -2.36 11.51
C SER A 339 4.41 -2.00 10.25
N ASP A 340 4.83 -3.00 9.46
CA ASP A 340 5.53 -2.74 8.20
C ASP A 340 4.66 -1.95 7.21
N THR A 341 3.36 -2.26 7.14
CA THR A 341 2.38 -1.50 6.34
C THR A 341 2.24 -0.05 6.80
N GLU A 342 2.16 0.18 8.12
CA GLU A 342 2.11 1.53 8.70
C GLU A 342 3.43 2.30 8.50
N SER A 343 4.56 1.60 8.51
CA SER A 343 5.90 2.18 8.31
C SER A 343 6.14 2.56 6.84
N LEU A 344 5.79 1.68 5.90
CA LEU A 344 5.85 1.95 4.46
C LEU A 344 4.91 3.11 4.07
N MET A 345 3.73 3.20 4.70
CA MET A 345 2.84 4.35 4.56
C MET A 345 3.50 5.64 5.09
N ALA A 346 4.15 5.60 6.26
CA ALA A 346 4.87 6.75 6.80
C ALA A 346 5.99 7.22 5.86
N GLU A 347 6.87 6.31 5.41
CA GLU A 347 8.01 6.63 4.54
C GLU A 347 7.57 7.16 3.17
N SER A 348 6.59 6.52 2.54
CA SER A 348 6.05 6.94 1.24
C SER A 348 5.39 8.33 1.32
N VAL A 349 4.51 8.53 2.31
CA VAL A 349 3.81 9.81 2.50
C VAL A 349 4.77 10.93 2.92
N GLN A 350 5.74 10.65 3.79
CA GLN A 350 6.76 11.62 4.17
C GLN A 350 7.55 12.09 2.94
N LYS A 351 8.00 11.15 2.09
CA LYS A 351 8.73 11.48 0.86
C LYS A 351 7.86 12.28 -0.11
N PHE A 352 6.64 11.81 -0.39
CA PHE A 352 5.69 12.51 -1.27
C PHE A 352 5.39 13.93 -0.77
N ALA A 353 5.17 14.09 0.54
CA ALA A 353 4.92 15.40 1.13
C ALA A 353 6.14 16.33 1.01
N GLN A 354 7.35 15.85 1.24
CA GLN A 354 8.57 16.66 1.08
C GLN A 354 8.85 17.04 -0.38
N GLU A 355 8.70 16.10 -1.32
CA GLU A 355 9.07 16.31 -2.73
C GLU A 355 7.98 17.02 -3.55
N GLN A 356 6.70 16.74 -3.32
CA GLN A 356 5.59 17.23 -4.16
C GLN A 356 4.74 18.31 -3.48
N ILE A 357 4.48 18.21 -2.17
CA ILE A 357 3.67 19.19 -1.43
C ILE A 357 4.54 20.38 -0.98
N GLY A 358 5.69 20.11 -0.37
CA GLY A 358 6.62 21.09 0.23
C GLY A 358 6.88 22.32 -0.65
N PRO A 359 7.25 22.16 -1.93
CA PRO A 359 7.48 23.29 -2.85
C PRO A 359 6.24 24.16 -3.12
N LYS A 360 5.02 23.63 -2.94
CA LYS A 360 3.75 24.29 -3.27
C LYS A 360 3.08 24.99 -2.08
N VAL A 361 3.41 24.62 -0.84
CA VAL A 361 2.70 25.03 0.41
C VAL A 361 2.45 26.54 0.52
N ARG A 362 3.47 27.36 0.26
CA ARG A 362 3.36 28.82 0.43
C ARG A 362 2.42 29.44 -0.59
N ASP A 363 2.55 29.03 -1.85
CA ASP A 363 1.80 29.62 -2.95
C ASP A 363 0.32 29.15 -2.93
N MET A 364 0.05 27.92 -2.43
CA MET A 364 -1.31 27.45 -2.13
C MET A 364 -1.98 28.19 -0.95
N ASP A 365 -1.23 28.53 0.10
CA ASP A 365 -1.74 29.39 1.20
C ASP A 365 -2.04 30.80 0.71
N GLU A 366 -1.17 31.39 -0.12
CA GLU A 366 -1.35 32.74 -0.66
C GLU A 366 -2.47 32.87 -1.69
N ALA A 367 -2.59 31.91 -2.61
CA ALA A 367 -3.70 31.85 -3.55
C ALA A 367 -5.04 31.46 -2.89
N GLU A 368 -5.04 31.13 -1.60
CA GLU A 368 -6.17 30.50 -0.88
C GLU A 368 -6.79 29.34 -1.71
N THR A 369 -5.96 28.51 -2.36
CA THR A 369 -6.40 27.54 -3.36
C THR A 369 -5.57 26.25 -3.29
N MET A 370 -6.24 25.10 -3.31
CA MET A 370 -5.61 23.78 -3.45
C MET A 370 -5.20 23.57 -4.91
N ASP A 371 -4.00 23.05 -5.17
CA ASP A 371 -3.55 22.72 -6.52
C ASP A 371 -4.29 21.48 -7.05
N PRO A 372 -5.03 21.55 -8.18
CA PRO A 372 -5.72 20.40 -8.76
C PRO A 372 -4.78 19.24 -9.12
N THR A 373 -3.56 19.52 -9.61
CA THR A 373 -2.63 18.42 -9.98
C THR A 373 -2.11 17.71 -8.73
N LEU A 374 -2.09 18.39 -7.58
CA LEU A 374 -1.77 17.72 -6.32
C LEU A 374 -2.92 16.80 -5.90
N VAL A 375 -4.18 17.23 -6.06
CA VAL A 375 -5.35 16.39 -5.75
C VAL A 375 -5.37 15.13 -6.62
N GLU A 376 -5.03 15.24 -7.91
CA GLU A 376 -4.84 14.09 -8.81
C GLU A 376 -3.76 13.14 -8.27
N GLN A 377 -2.58 13.66 -7.90
CA GLN A 377 -1.51 12.88 -7.30
C GLN A 377 -1.90 12.18 -5.97
N LEU A 378 -2.78 12.77 -5.14
CA LEU A 378 -3.28 12.10 -3.92
C LEU A 378 -4.07 10.82 -4.24
N PHE A 379 -4.77 10.77 -5.38
CA PHE A 379 -5.42 9.54 -5.87
C PHE A 379 -4.40 8.57 -6.47
N GLU A 380 -3.44 9.05 -7.27
CA GLU A 380 -2.38 8.21 -7.87
C GLU A 380 -1.52 7.49 -6.81
N GLN A 381 -1.26 8.14 -5.67
CA GLN A 381 -0.56 7.53 -4.53
C GLN A 381 -1.45 6.64 -3.64
N GLY A 382 -2.73 6.46 -3.98
CA GLY A 382 -3.69 5.63 -3.22
C GLY A 382 -4.12 6.19 -1.85
N ILE A 383 -3.56 7.31 -1.41
CA ILE A 383 -3.81 7.89 -0.07
C ILE A 383 -5.18 8.54 0.10
N MET A 384 -5.95 8.65 -0.98
CA MET A 384 -7.39 8.95 -0.94
C MET A 384 -8.25 7.71 -0.66
N GLY A 385 -7.72 6.48 -0.81
CA GLY A 385 -8.48 5.22 -0.69
C GLY A 385 -7.98 4.27 0.40
N ILE A 386 -7.43 4.76 1.51
CA ILE A 386 -6.59 3.96 2.43
C ILE A 386 -7.36 2.78 3.06
N GLU A 387 -8.48 3.06 3.74
CA GLU A 387 -9.37 2.02 4.31
C GLU A 387 -10.35 1.42 3.27
N ILE A 388 -10.33 1.86 2.00
CA ILE A 388 -11.21 1.29 0.98
C ILE A 388 -10.67 -0.10 0.58
N PRO A 389 -11.49 -1.16 0.56
CA PRO A 389 -11.07 -2.49 0.12
C PRO A 389 -10.51 -2.51 -1.32
N GLU A 390 -9.53 -3.38 -1.55
CA GLU A 390 -8.89 -3.61 -2.86
C GLU A 390 -9.89 -3.96 -3.97
N GLU A 391 -11.00 -4.67 -3.66
CA GLU A 391 -12.07 -4.97 -4.63
C GLU A 391 -12.80 -3.72 -5.16
N PHE A 392 -12.57 -2.56 -4.54
CA PHE A 392 -13.03 -1.25 -4.98
C PHE A 392 -11.86 -0.31 -5.33
N GLY A 393 -10.67 -0.85 -5.63
CA GLY A 393 -9.51 -0.07 -6.05
C GLY A 393 -8.86 0.78 -4.95
N GLY A 394 -9.22 0.57 -3.68
CA GLY A 394 -8.53 1.18 -2.54
C GLY A 394 -7.29 0.39 -2.11
N ALA A 395 -6.58 0.90 -1.10
CA ALA A 395 -5.33 0.32 -0.62
C ALA A 395 -5.51 -0.86 0.36
N GLY A 396 -6.74 -1.14 0.82
CA GLY A 396 -7.03 -2.26 1.73
C GLY A 396 -6.41 -2.16 3.13
N MET A 397 -5.83 -1.01 3.50
CA MET A 397 -5.02 -0.85 4.70
C MET A 397 -5.87 -0.60 5.96
N ASN A 398 -5.22 -0.66 7.12
CA ASN A 398 -5.84 -0.41 8.41
C ASN A 398 -6.05 1.09 8.69
N PHE A 399 -6.80 1.40 9.75
CA PHE A 399 -7.06 2.78 10.15
C PHE A 399 -5.80 3.48 10.63
N THR A 400 -4.92 2.77 11.34
CA THR A 400 -3.66 3.35 11.83
C THR A 400 -2.77 3.82 10.67
N ALA A 401 -2.75 3.13 9.52
CA ALA A 401 -2.08 3.63 8.32
C ALA A 401 -2.71 4.94 7.79
N ALA A 402 -4.04 5.07 7.80
CA ALA A 402 -4.70 6.33 7.44
C ALA A 402 -4.35 7.48 8.40
N ILE A 403 -4.32 7.19 9.71
CA ILE A 403 -3.90 8.13 10.76
C ILE A 403 -2.43 8.56 10.59
N VAL A 404 -1.53 7.63 10.26
CA VAL A 404 -0.12 7.91 9.94
C VAL A 404 0.01 8.82 8.71
N ALA A 405 -0.73 8.53 7.63
CA ALA A 405 -0.73 9.36 6.42
C ALA A 405 -1.20 10.80 6.70
N ILE A 406 -2.30 10.95 7.46
CA ILE A 406 -2.83 12.26 7.86
C ILE A 406 -1.81 13.05 8.69
N GLU A 407 -1.05 12.37 9.57
CA GLU A 407 -0.02 12.98 10.39
C GLU A 407 1.19 13.47 9.57
N GLU A 408 1.78 12.61 8.73
CA GLU A 408 2.97 12.98 7.93
C GLU A 408 2.65 13.99 6.83
N LEU A 409 1.41 14.03 6.30
CA LEU A 409 0.93 15.15 5.48
C LEU A 409 0.88 16.47 6.26
N ALA A 410 0.39 16.46 7.50
CA ALA A 410 0.23 17.69 8.29
C ALA A 410 1.55 18.31 8.76
N ARG A 411 2.59 17.48 8.85
CA ARG A 411 3.99 17.88 9.08
C ARG A 411 4.51 18.83 7.99
N VAL A 412 3.95 18.79 6.78
CA VAL A 412 4.29 19.68 5.66
C VAL A 412 3.17 20.69 5.35
N ASP A 413 1.94 20.24 5.12
CA ASP A 413 0.78 21.14 4.95
C ASP A 413 -0.50 20.58 5.61
N PRO A 414 -0.93 21.17 6.74
CA PRO A 414 -2.23 20.89 7.35
C PRO A 414 -3.42 21.05 6.40
N SER A 415 -3.34 21.88 5.35
CA SER A 415 -4.39 22.07 4.35
C SER A 415 -4.61 20.86 3.45
N VAL A 416 -3.54 20.11 3.16
CA VAL A 416 -3.61 18.87 2.35
C VAL A 416 -4.03 17.71 3.24
N SER A 417 -3.47 17.64 4.46
CA SER A 417 -3.85 16.67 5.48
C SER A 417 -5.36 16.66 5.77
N VAL A 418 -5.99 17.82 5.98
CA VAL A 418 -7.46 17.87 6.24
C VAL A 418 -8.30 17.44 5.02
N LEU A 419 -7.79 17.61 3.79
CA LEU A 419 -8.47 17.15 2.59
C LEU A 419 -8.51 15.61 2.57
N VAL A 420 -7.37 14.97 2.86
CA VAL A 420 -7.22 13.51 2.94
C VAL A 420 -7.97 12.92 4.14
N ASP A 421 -7.95 13.59 5.29
CA ASP A 421 -8.66 13.21 6.51
C ASP A 421 -10.18 13.17 6.30
N VAL A 422 -10.79 14.30 5.93
CA VAL A 422 -12.24 14.42 5.65
C VAL A 422 -12.69 13.40 4.61
N HIS A 423 -11.84 13.08 3.64
CA HIS A 423 -12.15 12.08 2.64
C HIS A 423 -12.10 10.65 3.19
N ASN A 424 -11.05 10.23 3.89
CA ASN A 424 -10.93 8.86 4.44
C ASN A 424 -11.82 8.64 5.68
N THR A 425 -11.64 9.45 6.72
CA THR A 425 -12.21 9.21 8.06
C THR A 425 -13.67 9.62 8.16
N LEU A 426 -14.13 10.56 7.32
CA LEU A 426 -15.55 10.93 7.25
C LEU A 426 -16.27 10.27 6.07
N VAL A 427 -15.84 10.53 4.83
CA VAL A 427 -16.59 10.11 3.63
C VAL A 427 -16.48 8.61 3.37
N ASN A 428 -15.26 8.09 3.18
CA ASN A 428 -15.04 6.69 2.81
C ASN A 428 -15.55 5.76 3.92
N THR A 429 -15.26 6.10 5.18
CA THR A 429 -15.81 5.45 6.37
C THR A 429 -17.35 5.37 6.36
N ALA A 430 -18.06 6.43 5.93
CA ALA A 430 -19.51 6.42 5.84
C ALA A 430 -20.04 5.47 4.75
N PHE A 431 -19.39 5.43 3.58
CA PHE A 431 -19.75 4.50 2.50
C PHE A 431 -19.44 3.03 2.86
N ILE A 432 -18.30 2.77 3.50
CA ILE A 432 -17.91 1.44 3.99
C ILE A 432 -18.91 0.93 5.05
N LYS A 433 -19.37 1.78 5.98
CA LYS A 433 -20.21 1.34 7.11
C LYS A 433 -21.71 1.40 6.88
N TYR A 434 -22.20 2.30 6.02
CA TYR A 434 -23.63 2.58 5.85
C TYR A 434 -24.11 2.55 4.38
N GLY A 435 -23.20 2.39 3.42
CA GLY A 435 -23.58 2.12 2.04
C GLY A 435 -24.23 0.74 1.89
N SER A 436 -25.28 0.63 1.09
CA SER A 436 -25.73 -0.69 0.62
C SER A 436 -24.68 -1.30 -0.31
N THR A 437 -24.73 -2.61 -0.58
CA THR A 437 -23.81 -3.26 -1.54
C THR A 437 -23.84 -2.62 -2.93
N GLN A 438 -24.99 -2.07 -3.36
CA GLN A 438 -25.10 -1.29 -4.60
C GLN A 438 -24.42 0.08 -4.48
N THR A 439 -24.65 0.77 -3.36
CA THR A 439 -24.03 2.07 -3.04
C THR A 439 -22.50 1.94 -3.00
N GLN A 440 -21.98 0.91 -2.34
CA GLN A 440 -20.55 0.61 -2.24
C GLN A 440 -19.93 0.35 -3.62
N LYS A 441 -20.51 -0.56 -4.41
CA LYS A 441 -20.07 -0.86 -5.78
C LYS A 441 -20.12 0.35 -6.73
N MET A 442 -21.01 1.31 -6.49
CA MET A 442 -21.13 2.53 -7.29
C MET A 442 -20.15 3.64 -6.89
N TRP A 443 -19.82 3.74 -5.59
CA TRP A 443 -19.13 4.91 -5.04
C TRP A 443 -17.72 4.65 -4.52
N LEU A 444 -17.42 3.49 -3.92
CA LEU A 444 -16.08 3.20 -3.41
C LEU A 444 -15.01 3.21 -4.53
N PRO A 445 -15.24 2.65 -5.74
CA PRO A 445 -14.28 2.77 -6.85
C PRO A 445 -14.00 4.21 -7.26
N LYS A 446 -15.03 5.08 -7.25
CA LYS A 446 -14.88 6.50 -7.58
C LYS A 446 -14.13 7.27 -6.49
N LEU A 447 -14.42 6.97 -5.23
CA LEU A 447 -13.78 7.54 -4.06
C LEU A 447 -12.30 7.11 -3.96
N ALA A 448 -11.94 5.90 -4.39
CA ALA A 448 -10.55 5.46 -4.40
C ALA A 448 -9.71 6.10 -5.51
N THR A 449 -10.30 6.51 -6.63
CA THR A 449 -9.56 6.79 -7.89
C THR A 449 -9.68 8.19 -8.48
N GLY A 450 -10.57 9.06 -8.01
CA GLY A 450 -10.64 10.43 -8.54
C GLY A 450 -11.80 11.33 -8.11
N THR A 451 -12.75 10.86 -7.28
CA THR A 451 -13.88 11.65 -6.81
C THR A 451 -13.69 12.09 -5.37
N VAL A 452 -13.28 13.34 -5.16
CA VAL A 452 -13.22 13.93 -3.80
C VAL A 452 -14.64 14.01 -3.21
N GLY A 453 -14.76 13.89 -1.89
CA GLY A 453 -16.03 13.95 -1.17
C GLY A 453 -16.03 14.97 -0.03
N SER A 454 -17.24 15.43 0.34
CA SER A 454 -17.49 16.36 1.45
C SER A 454 -18.53 15.82 2.45
N PHE A 455 -18.35 16.13 3.74
CA PHE A 455 -19.26 15.74 4.83
C PHE A 455 -20.06 16.95 5.33
N CYS A 456 -21.39 16.92 5.20
CA CYS A 456 -22.24 18.11 5.19
C CYS A 456 -23.29 18.10 6.31
N LEU A 457 -22.83 18.31 7.55
CA LEU A 457 -23.66 18.31 8.77
C LEU A 457 -24.06 19.72 9.23
N SER A 458 -23.07 20.58 9.47
CA SER A 458 -23.20 21.87 10.15
C SER A 458 -23.99 22.93 9.37
N GLU A 459 -24.62 23.85 10.10
CA GLU A 459 -25.36 25.00 9.57
C GLU A 459 -25.07 26.25 10.40
N ALA A 460 -25.46 27.43 9.91
CA ALA A 460 -25.29 28.70 10.62
C ALA A 460 -25.92 28.70 12.03
N GLY A 461 -27.03 27.97 12.21
CA GLY A 461 -27.69 27.79 13.51
C GLY A 461 -27.32 26.53 14.29
N SER A 462 -26.64 25.55 13.66
CA SER A 462 -26.38 24.22 14.23
C SER A 462 -24.91 23.81 14.04
N GLY A 463 -24.04 24.39 14.86
CA GLY A 463 -22.61 24.06 14.94
C GLY A 463 -22.32 23.00 16.00
N SER A 464 -22.10 23.42 17.25
CA SER A 464 -21.88 22.49 18.37
C SER A 464 -23.15 21.72 18.78
N ASP A 465 -24.34 22.33 18.64
CA ASP A 465 -25.62 21.59 18.64
C ASP A 465 -25.94 21.12 17.21
N ALA A 466 -25.16 20.13 16.74
CA ALA A 466 -25.21 19.66 15.36
C ALA A 466 -26.54 18.99 14.96
N PHE A 467 -27.43 18.70 15.93
CA PHE A 467 -28.73 18.07 15.69
C PHE A 467 -29.91 19.04 15.72
N ALA A 468 -29.67 20.33 15.96
CA ALA A 468 -30.64 21.41 15.75
C ALA A 468 -30.78 21.84 14.27
N LEU A 469 -30.25 21.04 13.33
CA LEU A 469 -30.20 21.36 11.91
C LEU A 469 -31.59 21.59 11.29
N GLN A 470 -31.67 22.57 10.39
CA GLN A 470 -32.89 23.08 9.77
C GLN A 470 -33.04 22.70 8.29
N THR A 471 -32.00 22.17 7.63
CA THR A 471 -32.13 21.56 6.29
C THR A 471 -33.10 20.39 6.36
N LYS A 472 -34.14 20.41 5.52
CA LYS A 472 -35.23 19.43 5.50
C LYS A 472 -35.10 18.49 4.31
N ALA A 473 -35.65 17.30 4.47
CA ALA A 473 -35.96 16.40 3.36
C ALA A 473 -37.47 16.10 3.36
N GLU A 474 -38.08 16.10 2.18
CA GLU A 474 -39.47 15.68 1.96
C GLU A 474 -39.46 14.40 1.12
N LYS A 475 -40.41 13.47 1.33
CA LYS A 475 -40.54 12.29 0.46
C LYS A 475 -41.28 12.66 -0.82
N THR A 476 -40.78 12.20 -1.96
CA THR A 476 -41.46 12.26 -3.27
C THR A 476 -41.91 10.85 -3.67
N ALA A 477 -42.47 10.69 -4.88
CA ALA A 477 -42.82 9.36 -5.40
C ALA A 477 -41.56 8.50 -5.66
N ASP A 478 -40.48 9.12 -6.14
CA ASP A 478 -39.29 8.45 -6.67
C ASP A 478 -38.05 8.55 -5.75
N GLY A 479 -38.18 9.27 -4.64
CA GLY A 479 -37.09 9.50 -3.68
C GLY A 479 -37.42 10.60 -2.68
N TYR A 480 -36.58 11.64 -2.66
CA TYR A 480 -36.62 12.73 -1.70
C TYR A 480 -36.42 14.09 -2.38
N LYS A 481 -36.77 15.17 -1.68
CA LYS A 481 -36.51 16.56 -2.08
C LYS A 481 -35.89 17.31 -0.91
N LEU A 482 -34.71 17.90 -1.10
CA LEU A 482 -33.95 18.58 -0.04
C LEU A 482 -34.02 20.11 -0.16
N ASN A 483 -34.21 20.78 0.97
CA ASN A 483 -34.26 22.24 1.07
C ASN A 483 -33.50 22.75 2.29
N GLY A 484 -32.65 23.77 2.13
CA GLY A 484 -31.91 24.40 3.22
C GLY A 484 -30.52 24.86 2.82
N SER A 485 -29.61 24.93 3.81
CA SER A 485 -28.20 25.26 3.56
C SER A 485 -27.29 24.61 4.59
N LYS A 486 -26.05 24.30 4.18
CA LYS A 486 -24.96 23.81 5.03
C LYS A 486 -23.83 24.82 5.05
N MET A 487 -23.09 24.89 6.16
CA MET A 487 -22.05 25.90 6.38
C MET A 487 -20.78 25.26 6.94
N TRP A 488 -19.63 25.84 6.59
CA TRP A 488 -18.29 25.38 6.98
C TRP A 488 -17.87 24.05 6.34
N ILE A 489 -18.33 23.75 5.12
CA ILE A 489 -18.12 22.43 4.51
C ILE A 489 -16.77 22.36 3.80
N THR A 490 -15.85 21.60 4.40
CA THR A 490 -14.51 21.28 3.88
C THR A 490 -14.59 20.50 2.55
N ASN A 491 -13.59 20.64 1.68
CA ASN A 491 -13.47 19.98 0.36
C ASN A 491 -14.53 20.36 -0.68
N SER A 492 -15.43 21.31 -0.41
CA SER A 492 -16.58 21.61 -1.30
C SER A 492 -16.20 21.93 -2.75
N MET A 493 -15.17 22.75 -2.97
CA MET A 493 -14.77 23.15 -4.34
C MET A 493 -14.22 21.97 -5.13
N GLU A 494 -13.50 21.07 -4.47
CA GLU A 494 -12.86 19.90 -5.04
C GLU A 494 -13.85 18.72 -5.19
N ALA A 495 -14.83 18.61 -4.29
CA ALA A 495 -15.71 17.45 -4.18
C ALA A 495 -16.68 17.26 -5.36
N GLY A 496 -16.78 16.01 -5.82
CA GLY A 496 -17.82 15.54 -6.74
C GLY A 496 -19.07 15.04 -6.01
N ILE A 497 -18.95 14.60 -4.75
CA ILE A 497 -20.09 14.14 -3.93
C ILE A 497 -20.11 14.71 -2.51
N PHE A 498 -21.32 14.79 -1.97
CA PHE A 498 -21.65 15.41 -0.69
C PHE A 498 -22.53 14.46 0.13
N ILE A 499 -22.07 14.08 1.33
CA ILE A 499 -22.91 13.35 2.30
C ILE A 499 -23.67 14.39 3.13
N VAL A 500 -24.97 14.54 2.87
CA VAL A 500 -25.81 15.61 3.42
C VAL A 500 -26.75 15.07 4.48
N PHE A 501 -26.72 15.68 5.67
CA PHE A 501 -27.61 15.35 6.78
C PHE A 501 -28.81 16.31 6.82
N ALA A 502 -29.99 15.82 6.47
CA ALA A 502 -31.23 16.60 6.43
C ALA A 502 -32.32 15.94 7.27
N ASN A 503 -33.23 16.75 7.84
CA ASN A 503 -34.30 16.25 8.69
C ASN A 503 -35.53 15.85 7.85
N LEU A 504 -35.78 14.54 7.78
CA LEU A 504 -36.89 13.92 7.04
C LEU A 504 -38.20 13.88 7.86
N ASP A 505 -38.11 14.06 9.18
CA ASP A 505 -39.26 14.15 10.07
C ASP A 505 -38.96 15.06 11.28
N PRO A 506 -39.14 16.39 11.12
CA PRO A 506 -38.92 17.34 12.20
C PRO A 506 -39.77 17.09 13.46
N SER A 507 -40.90 16.37 13.36
CA SER A 507 -41.71 16.03 14.55
C SER A 507 -41.01 15.05 15.50
N LYS A 508 -40.04 14.28 14.98
CA LYS A 508 -39.17 13.38 15.75
C LYS A 508 -37.87 14.06 16.22
N GLY A 509 -37.69 15.36 15.96
CA GLY A 509 -36.47 16.10 16.29
C GLY A 509 -35.23 15.48 15.63
N TYR A 510 -34.18 15.22 16.41
CA TYR A 510 -32.95 14.60 15.92
C TYR A 510 -33.14 13.19 15.33
N LYS A 511 -34.22 12.47 15.70
CA LYS A 511 -34.53 11.14 15.17
C LYS A 511 -35.20 11.16 13.78
N GLY A 512 -35.42 12.35 13.20
CA GLY A 512 -35.77 12.50 11.79
C GLY A 512 -34.55 12.75 10.88
N ILE A 513 -33.37 13.00 11.45
CA ILE A 513 -32.14 13.28 10.68
C ILE A 513 -31.74 12.03 9.89
N THR A 514 -31.59 12.20 8.59
CA THR A 514 -31.30 11.16 7.60
C THR A 514 -30.09 11.60 6.75
N ALA A 515 -29.29 10.64 6.28
CA ALA A 515 -28.12 10.90 5.44
C ALA A 515 -28.42 10.63 3.96
N PHE A 516 -28.00 11.54 3.09
CA PHE A 516 -28.25 11.50 1.64
C PHE A 516 -26.95 11.73 0.86
N ILE A 517 -26.84 11.11 -0.31
CA ILE A 517 -25.72 11.29 -1.26
C ILE A 517 -26.17 12.29 -2.33
N VAL A 518 -25.53 13.45 -2.39
CA VAL A 518 -25.81 14.50 -3.37
C VAL A 518 -24.60 14.64 -4.30
N GLU A 519 -24.82 14.65 -5.61
CA GLU A 519 -23.78 14.82 -6.63
C GLU A 519 -23.64 16.31 -6.99
N LYS A 520 -22.42 16.77 -7.28
CA LYS A 520 -22.08 18.20 -7.46
C LYS A 520 -22.96 18.94 -8.47
N ASP A 521 -23.43 18.26 -9.50
CA ASP A 521 -24.21 18.82 -10.61
C ASP A 521 -25.73 18.54 -10.48
N THR A 522 -26.20 18.10 -9.31
CA THR A 522 -27.64 17.86 -9.07
C THR A 522 -28.42 19.18 -9.16
N PRO A 523 -29.48 19.29 -9.99
CA PRO A 523 -30.27 20.52 -10.09
C PRO A 523 -30.78 21.02 -8.74
N GLY A 524 -30.63 22.33 -8.50
CA GLY A 524 -31.00 23.00 -7.24
C GLY A 524 -29.92 22.99 -6.16
N PHE A 525 -28.91 22.11 -6.26
CA PHE A 525 -27.73 22.18 -5.41
C PHE A 525 -26.79 23.28 -5.92
N SER A 526 -26.17 24.04 -5.02
CA SER A 526 -25.12 24.99 -5.38
C SER A 526 -24.08 25.17 -4.28
N ILE A 527 -22.82 25.21 -4.68
CA ILE A 527 -21.72 25.69 -3.84
C ILE A 527 -21.73 27.22 -3.92
N ALA A 528 -21.83 27.88 -2.78
CA ALA A 528 -21.76 29.33 -2.70
C ALA A 528 -20.29 29.77 -2.57
N LYS A 529 -20.02 30.83 -1.81
CA LYS A 529 -18.68 31.40 -1.69
C LYS A 529 -17.76 30.55 -0.81
N LYS A 530 -16.48 30.43 -1.18
CA LYS A 530 -15.40 29.97 -0.29
C LYS A 530 -15.14 30.98 0.82
N GLU A 531 -15.03 30.49 2.04
CA GLU A 531 -14.76 31.26 3.25
C GLU A 531 -13.31 31.75 3.32
N LYS A 532 -13.12 33.00 3.74
CA LYS A 532 -11.79 33.57 4.02
C LYS A 532 -11.36 33.20 5.44
N LYS A 533 -10.34 32.35 5.55
CA LYS A 533 -9.92 31.74 6.83
C LYS A 533 -8.58 32.28 7.32
N LEU A 534 -8.34 32.17 8.63
CA LEU A 534 -7.04 32.47 9.26
C LEU A 534 -5.95 31.51 8.76
N GLY A 535 -6.18 30.21 8.90
CA GLY A 535 -5.31 29.13 8.45
C GLY A 535 -6.07 28.12 7.58
N ILE A 536 -5.37 27.06 7.18
CA ILE A 536 -5.78 26.03 6.20
C ILE A 536 -6.44 26.65 4.96
N ARG A 537 -5.80 27.70 4.43
CA ARG A 537 -6.34 28.60 3.39
C ARG A 537 -6.49 27.88 2.04
N ALA A 538 -5.57 26.98 1.70
CA ALA A 538 -5.64 26.18 0.47
C ALA A 538 -6.89 25.28 0.44
N SER A 539 -7.15 24.52 1.51
CA SER A 539 -8.36 23.70 1.68
C SER A 539 -9.62 24.54 1.47
N SER A 540 -10.53 24.10 0.62
CA SER A 540 -11.80 24.80 0.44
C SER A 540 -12.75 24.60 1.62
N THR A 541 -13.55 25.62 1.90
CA THR A 541 -14.54 25.61 2.98
C THR A 541 -15.66 26.54 2.54
N CYS A 542 -16.86 26.01 2.31
CA CYS A 542 -17.93 26.77 1.65
C CYS A 542 -19.26 26.69 2.40
N VAL A 543 -20.17 27.61 2.04
CA VAL A 543 -21.62 27.43 2.20
C VAL A 543 -22.15 26.62 1.02
N LEU A 544 -23.07 25.70 1.29
CA LEU A 544 -23.83 24.94 0.28
C LEU A 544 -25.31 25.28 0.41
N ASN A 545 -26.00 25.49 -0.71
CA ASN A 545 -27.45 25.72 -0.74
C ASN A 545 -28.16 24.55 -1.42
N PHE A 546 -29.39 24.30 -0.97
CA PHE A 546 -30.29 23.28 -1.49
C PHE A 546 -31.65 23.93 -1.73
N ASP A 547 -32.01 24.11 -3.01
CA ASP A 547 -33.29 24.68 -3.46
C ASP A 547 -34.04 23.59 -4.27
N ASP A 548 -35.07 22.99 -3.65
CA ASP A 548 -35.89 21.89 -4.20
C ASP A 548 -35.10 20.71 -4.82
N VAL A 549 -33.94 20.37 -4.25
CA VAL A 549 -32.98 19.39 -4.78
C VAL A 549 -33.56 17.97 -4.76
N VAL A 550 -33.84 17.40 -5.93
CA VAL A 550 -34.41 16.06 -6.05
C VAL A 550 -33.32 14.98 -5.93
N ILE A 551 -33.46 14.12 -4.93
CA ILE A 551 -32.51 13.04 -4.61
C ILE A 551 -33.18 11.68 -4.88
N PRO A 552 -32.64 10.83 -5.78
CA PRO A 552 -33.20 9.49 -6.04
C PRO A 552 -33.25 8.63 -4.78
N LYS A 553 -34.22 7.71 -4.69
CA LYS A 553 -34.31 6.77 -3.55
C LYS A 553 -33.03 5.95 -3.30
N ALA A 554 -32.26 5.66 -4.35
CA ALA A 554 -30.99 4.93 -4.26
C ALA A 554 -29.85 5.72 -3.58
N ASN A 555 -30.01 7.04 -3.43
CA ASN A 555 -29.03 7.93 -2.81
C ASN A 555 -29.28 8.14 -1.30
N LEU A 556 -30.19 7.37 -0.69
CA LEU A 556 -30.27 7.22 0.77
C LEU A 556 -29.01 6.50 1.28
N LEU A 557 -28.33 7.07 2.27
CA LEU A 557 -27.19 6.42 2.94
C LEU A 557 -27.65 5.82 4.27
N GLY A 558 -27.67 4.49 4.34
CA GLY A 558 -28.22 3.74 5.47
C GLY A 558 -29.75 3.81 5.54
N GLU A 559 -30.28 4.08 6.73
CA GLU A 559 -31.71 4.08 7.04
C GLU A 559 -32.24 5.48 7.39
N GLU A 560 -33.52 5.71 7.09
CA GLU A 560 -34.26 6.91 7.47
C GLU A 560 -34.25 7.14 9.00
N GLY A 561 -33.97 8.36 9.43
CA GLY A 561 -33.93 8.75 10.85
C GLY A 561 -32.73 8.24 11.64
N LEU A 562 -31.82 7.45 11.04
CA LEU A 562 -30.58 7.00 11.68
C LEU A 562 -29.35 7.89 11.37
N GLY A 563 -29.50 8.91 10.53
CA GLY A 563 -28.43 9.83 10.14
C GLY A 563 -27.71 10.49 11.33
N TYR A 564 -28.42 10.79 12.42
CA TYR A 564 -27.80 11.32 13.64
C TYR A 564 -26.81 10.33 14.31
N LYS A 565 -27.09 9.01 14.22
CA LYS A 565 -26.18 7.96 14.73
C LYS A 565 -24.95 7.83 13.85
N TYR A 566 -25.15 7.85 12.53
CA TYR A 566 -24.07 7.79 11.55
C TYR A 566 -23.12 8.98 11.75
N ALA A 567 -23.68 10.19 11.79
CA ALA A 567 -22.92 11.42 11.99
C ALA A 567 -22.04 11.38 13.26
N ILE A 568 -22.59 11.02 14.43
CA ILE A 568 -21.79 10.99 15.67
C ILE A 568 -20.79 9.82 15.71
N GLY A 569 -21.12 8.68 15.09
CA GLY A 569 -20.20 7.55 14.96
C GLY A 569 -18.96 7.93 14.15
N ILE A 570 -19.19 8.45 12.94
CA ILE A 570 -18.16 8.90 12.00
C ILE A 570 -17.29 10.01 12.63
N LEU A 571 -17.91 11.02 13.28
CA LEU A 571 -17.19 12.10 13.97
C LEU A 571 -16.39 11.65 15.21
N ASN A 572 -16.52 10.40 15.68
CA ASN A 572 -15.60 9.87 16.69
C ASN A 572 -14.29 9.36 16.05
N GLU A 573 -14.31 8.99 14.77
CA GLU A 573 -13.15 8.54 14.00
C GLU A 573 -12.42 9.73 13.37
N GLY A 574 -13.16 10.69 12.79
CA GLY A 574 -12.60 11.96 12.30
C GLY A 574 -11.81 12.73 13.36
N ARG A 575 -12.27 12.73 14.62
CA ARG A 575 -11.49 13.28 15.75
C ARG A 575 -10.09 12.68 15.91
N ILE A 576 -9.87 11.42 15.54
CA ILE A 576 -8.54 10.79 15.60
C ILE A 576 -7.68 11.29 14.43
N GLY A 577 -8.25 11.40 13.22
CA GLY A 577 -7.59 12.03 12.07
C GLY A 577 -7.18 13.47 12.36
N ILE A 578 -8.08 14.28 12.89
CA ILE A 578 -7.82 15.66 13.31
C ILE A 578 -6.78 15.74 14.44
N ALA A 579 -6.75 14.75 15.34
CA ALA A 579 -5.71 14.66 16.37
C ALA A 579 -4.33 14.32 15.76
N ALA A 580 -4.30 13.46 14.74
CA ALA A 580 -3.11 13.15 13.95
C ALA A 580 -2.62 14.39 13.17
N GLN A 581 -3.52 15.10 12.49
CA GLN A 581 -3.23 16.37 11.80
C GLN A 581 -2.60 17.39 12.77
N MET A 582 -3.17 17.56 13.97
CA MET A 582 -2.61 18.49 14.95
C MET A 582 -1.27 18.03 15.52
N THR A 583 -1.04 16.72 15.65
CA THR A 583 0.25 16.17 16.12
C THR A 583 1.34 16.35 15.05
N GLY A 584 1.04 16.06 13.79
CA GLY A 584 1.95 16.25 12.66
C GLY A 584 2.30 17.71 12.43
N LEU A 585 1.30 18.61 12.48
CA LEU A 585 1.51 20.05 12.46
C LEU A 585 2.45 20.50 13.59
N ALA A 586 2.21 20.03 14.82
CA ALA A 586 3.07 20.35 15.95
C ALA A 586 4.52 19.88 15.74
N LEU A 587 4.70 18.68 15.18
CA LEU A 587 6.01 18.14 14.83
C LEU A 587 6.69 18.97 13.73
N GLY A 588 6.02 19.26 12.61
CA GLY A 588 6.58 20.06 11.51
C GLY A 588 6.95 21.48 11.93
N ALA A 589 6.13 22.11 12.77
CA ALA A 589 6.44 23.42 13.36
C ALA A 589 7.65 23.37 14.30
N TRP A 590 7.73 22.33 15.14
CA TRP A 590 8.87 22.08 16.03
C TRP A 590 10.16 21.85 15.25
N GLU A 591 10.13 21.01 14.21
CA GLU A 591 11.31 20.64 13.40
C GLU A 591 11.85 21.83 12.60
N ASN A 592 10.98 22.59 11.94
CA ASN A 592 11.36 23.81 11.23
C ASN A 592 12.06 24.83 12.17
N ALA A 593 11.56 25.00 13.39
CA ALA A 593 12.21 25.87 14.37
C ALA A 593 13.49 25.25 14.97
N ALA A 594 13.50 23.94 15.24
CA ALA A 594 14.62 23.19 15.77
C ALA A 594 15.83 23.25 14.82
N HIS A 595 15.63 23.03 13.53
CA HIS A 595 16.68 23.17 12.52
C HIS A 595 17.29 24.58 12.54
N TYR A 596 16.45 25.62 12.52
CA TYR A 596 16.91 27.01 12.53
C TYR A 596 17.70 27.38 13.79
N VAL A 597 17.26 26.97 14.98
CA VAL A 597 17.93 27.35 16.24
C VAL A 597 19.20 26.56 16.52
N TRP A 598 19.30 25.30 16.09
CA TRP A 598 20.49 24.46 16.32
C TRP A 598 21.53 24.49 15.20
N ASN A 599 21.20 24.94 13.98
CA ASN A 599 22.14 24.94 12.86
C ASN A 599 22.45 26.36 12.35
N ASP A 600 21.42 27.18 12.12
CA ASP A 600 21.55 28.40 11.32
C ASP A 600 21.80 29.65 12.16
N ARG A 601 21.01 29.85 13.23
CA ARG A 601 20.95 31.13 13.93
C ARG A 601 21.91 31.19 15.12
N ARG A 602 22.85 32.13 15.06
CA ARG A 602 23.72 32.51 16.21
C ARG A 602 23.37 33.89 16.78
N GLN A 603 23.44 34.03 18.10
CA GLN A 603 23.43 35.31 18.85
C GLN A 603 24.35 35.19 20.07
N PHE A 604 24.91 36.32 20.54
CA PHE A 604 25.88 36.36 21.65
C PHE A 604 27.08 35.39 21.50
N GLY A 605 27.44 35.03 20.26
CA GLY A 605 28.54 34.11 19.92
C GLY A 605 28.13 32.65 19.67
N GLN A 606 27.02 32.19 20.22
CA GLN A 606 26.58 30.78 20.20
C GLN A 606 25.25 30.60 19.44
N LEU A 607 24.88 29.36 19.12
CA LEU A 607 23.61 29.00 18.47
C LEU A 607 22.44 29.23 19.42
N ILE A 608 21.25 29.55 18.89
CA ILE A 608 20.05 29.77 19.73
C ILE A 608 19.69 28.49 20.52
N GLY A 609 19.87 27.31 19.95
CA GLY A 609 19.66 26.03 20.63
C GLY A 609 20.74 25.64 21.67
N GLU A 610 21.82 26.42 21.80
CA GLU A 610 22.84 26.23 22.86
C GLU A 610 22.46 26.95 24.17
N PHE A 611 21.46 27.84 24.16
CA PHE A 611 20.95 28.49 25.38
C PHE A 611 20.01 27.55 26.15
N GLN A 612 20.30 27.32 27.43
CA GLN A 612 19.48 26.46 28.33
C GLN A 612 17.98 26.83 28.33
N GLY A 613 17.66 28.14 28.31
CA GLY A 613 16.28 28.62 28.27
C GLY A 613 15.52 28.22 26.99
N MET A 614 16.22 27.98 25.88
CA MET A 614 15.65 27.44 24.65
C MET A 614 15.53 25.91 24.74
N GLN A 615 16.59 25.24 25.21
CA GLN A 615 16.62 23.78 25.37
C GLN A 615 15.45 23.26 26.22
N HIS A 616 15.14 23.93 27.33
CA HIS A 616 13.99 23.59 28.18
C HIS A 616 12.65 23.68 27.44
N GLN A 617 12.43 24.74 26.64
CA GLN A 617 11.19 24.93 25.89
C GLN A 617 11.03 23.88 24.78
N ILE A 618 12.10 23.63 24.03
CA ILE A 618 12.08 22.71 22.88
C ILE A 618 11.92 21.26 23.38
N ALA A 619 12.55 20.90 24.50
CA ALA A 619 12.36 19.59 25.14
C ALA A 619 10.95 19.41 25.73
N GLN A 620 10.39 20.44 26.37
CA GLN A 620 9.00 20.40 26.86
C GLN A 620 8.01 20.20 25.70
N ALA A 621 8.19 20.94 24.61
CA ALA A 621 7.36 20.82 23.41
C ALA A 621 7.44 19.42 22.77
N TYR A 622 8.64 18.84 22.64
CA TYR A 622 8.80 17.48 22.09
C TYR A 622 8.17 16.41 23.00
N THR A 623 8.24 16.62 24.32
CA THR A 623 7.54 15.77 25.32
C THR A 623 6.03 15.82 25.14
N GLU A 624 5.46 17.01 24.90
CA GLU A 624 4.04 17.20 24.65
C GLU A 624 3.58 16.61 23.30
N ILE A 625 4.39 16.73 22.24
CA ILE A 625 4.14 16.07 20.94
C ILE A 625 4.13 14.55 21.12
N SER A 626 5.12 14.00 21.83
CA SER A 626 5.23 12.55 22.10
C SER A 626 4.01 12.02 22.87
N ALA A 627 3.52 12.78 23.86
CA ALA A 627 2.30 12.45 24.59
C ALA A 627 1.04 12.55 23.71
N ALA A 628 0.98 13.51 22.77
CA ALA A 628 -0.12 13.61 21.80
C ALA A 628 -0.13 12.42 20.83
N ARG A 629 1.00 12.08 20.20
CA ARG A 629 1.15 10.93 19.28
C ARG A 629 0.77 9.61 19.97
N ALA A 630 1.14 9.43 21.24
CA ALA A 630 0.73 8.27 22.04
C ALA A 630 -0.78 8.18 22.26
N LEU A 631 -1.48 9.30 22.52
CA LEU A 631 -2.94 9.33 22.64
C LEU A 631 -3.65 9.05 21.30
N VAL A 632 -3.13 9.60 20.19
CA VAL A 632 -3.64 9.38 18.83
C VAL A 632 -3.60 7.89 18.47
N TYR A 633 -2.41 7.27 18.55
CA TYR A 633 -2.26 5.86 18.19
C TYR A 633 -2.97 4.91 19.16
N ASN A 634 -3.10 5.25 20.45
CA ASN A 634 -3.95 4.48 21.37
C ASN A 634 -5.43 4.52 20.95
N ALA A 635 -5.96 5.69 20.55
CA ALA A 635 -7.33 5.79 20.07
C ALA A 635 -7.53 5.00 18.75
N ALA A 636 -6.57 5.09 17.82
CA ALA A 636 -6.61 4.35 16.55
C ALA A 636 -6.59 2.83 16.78
N ARG A 637 -5.61 2.31 17.52
CA ARG A 637 -5.51 0.87 17.81
C ARG A 637 -6.69 0.33 18.63
N LYS A 638 -7.35 1.17 19.44
CA LYS A 638 -8.59 0.78 20.13
C LYS A 638 -9.81 0.68 19.19
N LYS A 639 -9.94 1.54 18.16
CA LYS A 639 -10.94 1.34 17.08
C LYS A 639 -10.71 -0.01 16.41
N GLU A 640 -9.46 -0.29 16.01
CA GLU A 640 -9.09 -1.51 15.27
C GLU A 640 -9.32 -2.78 16.10
N ALA A 641 -9.01 -2.74 17.40
CA ALA A 641 -9.30 -3.82 18.34
C ALA A 641 -10.80 -3.99 18.69
N GLY A 642 -11.69 -3.21 18.09
CA GLY A 642 -13.14 -3.26 18.32
C GLY A 642 -13.57 -2.81 19.73
N GLN A 643 -12.76 -2.00 20.40
CA GLN A 643 -13.02 -1.50 21.75
C GLN A 643 -13.79 -0.16 21.72
N ASP A 644 -14.33 0.26 22.86
CA ASP A 644 -14.82 1.65 23.00
C ASP A 644 -13.62 2.62 23.02
N PHE A 645 -13.55 3.47 21.99
CA PHE A 645 -12.51 4.48 21.78
C PHE A 645 -13.05 5.92 21.87
N VAL A 646 -14.33 6.12 22.21
CA VAL A 646 -14.99 7.45 22.10
C VAL A 646 -14.38 8.45 23.08
N GLN A 647 -14.00 8.00 24.28
CA GLN A 647 -13.29 8.84 25.24
C GLN A 647 -11.84 9.12 24.78
N ASP A 648 -11.14 8.11 24.26
CA ASP A 648 -9.75 8.21 23.81
C ASP A 648 -9.60 9.18 22.63
N ALA A 649 -10.49 9.10 21.64
CA ALA A 649 -10.54 10.03 20.51
C ALA A 649 -10.80 11.48 20.97
N ALA A 650 -11.71 11.68 21.93
CA ALA A 650 -11.96 13.00 22.50
C ALA A 650 -10.74 13.53 23.29
N MET A 651 -10.04 12.68 24.05
CA MET A 651 -8.82 13.03 24.77
C MET A 651 -7.66 13.37 23.81
N ALA A 652 -7.43 12.53 22.79
CA ALA A 652 -6.42 12.76 21.76
C ALA A 652 -6.65 14.09 21.03
N LYS A 653 -7.86 14.32 20.51
CA LYS A 653 -8.22 15.54 19.77
C LYS A 653 -8.13 16.79 20.65
N LEU A 654 -8.59 16.71 21.90
CA LEU A 654 -8.45 17.80 22.87
C LEU A 654 -6.98 18.13 23.15
N TYR A 655 -6.15 17.13 23.43
CA TYR A 655 -4.76 17.35 23.81
C TYR A 655 -3.91 17.78 22.62
N ALA A 656 -3.94 17.06 21.49
CA ALA A 656 -3.17 17.38 20.30
C ALA A 656 -3.46 18.79 19.77
N SER A 657 -4.73 19.22 19.74
CA SER A 657 -5.07 20.60 19.32
C SER A 657 -4.59 21.70 20.28
N GLN A 658 -4.43 21.39 21.56
CA GLN A 658 -3.81 22.30 22.53
C GLN A 658 -2.29 22.31 22.40
N VAL A 659 -1.65 21.16 22.17
CA VAL A 659 -0.21 21.04 21.91
C VAL A 659 0.16 21.80 20.64
N ALA A 660 -0.52 21.54 19.52
CA ALA A 660 -0.31 22.25 18.25
C ALA A 660 -0.36 23.77 18.40
N GLY A 661 -1.37 24.28 19.10
CA GLY A 661 -1.53 25.72 19.34
C GLY A 661 -0.45 26.34 20.25
N ARG A 662 0.16 25.57 21.15
CA ARG A 662 1.33 26.00 21.93
C ARG A 662 2.60 25.94 21.08
N VAL A 663 2.91 24.76 20.56
CA VAL A 663 4.18 24.47 19.86
C VAL A 663 4.34 25.34 18.63
N ALA A 664 3.30 25.52 17.80
CA ALA A 664 3.41 26.37 16.62
C ALA A 664 3.56 27.87 16.98
N GLY A 665 2.99 28.30 18.11
CA GLY A 665 3.21 29.65 18.64
C GLY A 665 4.66 29.84 19.13
N SER A 666 5.16 28.90 19.93
CA SER A 666 6.55 28.92 20.40
C SER A 666 7.55 28.79 19.26
N ALA A 667 7.25 28.03 18.19
CA ALA A 667 8.09 27.95 16.99
C ALA A 667 8.29 29.32 16.32
N VAL A 668 7.24 30.14 16.24
CA VAL A 668 7.34 31.54 15.77
C VAL A 668 8.25 32.36 16.69
N GLU A 669 8.09 32.24 18.01
CA GLU A 669 8.93 32.94 19.00
C GLU A 669 10.40 32.51 18.95
N TRP A 670 10.69 31.21 18.81
CA TRP A 670 12.04 30.65 18.75
C TRP A 670 12.80 31.07 17.50
N MET A 671 12.11 31.22 16.37
CA MET A 671 12.68 31.77 15.13
C MET A 671 12.76 33.31 15.14
N GLY A 672 12.07 33.96 16.10
CA GLY A 672 12.02 35.40 16.27
C GLY A 672 11.44 36.10 15.04
N GLY A 673 12.11 37.16 14.56
CA GLY A 673 11.67 37.90 13.38
C GLY A 673 11.48 37.04 12.13
N MET A 674 12.27 35.96 11.96
CA MET A 674 12.10 35.02 10.83
C MET A 674 10.86 34.13 10.97
N GLY A 675 10.40 33.88 12.20
CA GLY A 675 9.17 33.12 12.45
C GLY A 675 7.90 33.90 12.13
N PHE A 676 7.97 35.23 12.14
CA PHE A 676 6.82 36.13 11.94
C PHE A 676 6.67 36.60 10.47
N VAL A 677 7.68 36.42 9.62
CA VAL A 677 7.62 36.76 8.19
C VAL A 677 7.26 35.56 7.33
N ARG A 678 6.54 35.82 6.24
CA ARG A 678 5.92 34.82 5.36
C ARG A 678 6.88 34.25 4.29
N GLU A 679 8.18 34.41 4.54
CA GLU A 679 9.26 33.74 3.79
C GLU A 679 9.46 32.30 4.29
N GLY A 680 9.21 32.04 5.58
CA GLY A 680 9.20 30.71 6.19
C GLY A 680 7.78 30.23 6.55
N ILE A 681 7.68 28.98 7.01
CA ILE A 681 6.38 28.31 7.25
C ILE A 681 5.83 28.45 8.69
N ALA A 682 6.61 28.98 9.64
CA ALA A 682 6.23 29.00 11.06
C ALA A 682 4.91 29.76 11.34
N GLU A 683 4.74 30.95 10.74
CA GLU A 683 3.51 31.73 10.88
C GLU A 683 2.28 31.00 10.30
N LYS A 684 2.46 30.29 9.18
CA LYS A 684 1.41 29.46 8.57
C LYS A 684 1.03 28.32 9.51
N MET A 685 1.99 27.56 10.03
CA MET A 685 1.72 26.50 10.99
C MET A 685 0.99 27.03 12.24
N PHE A 686 1.34 28.22 12.74
CA PHE A 686 0.61 28.85 13.83
C PHE A 686 -0.84 29.21 13.46
N ARG A 687 -1.08 29.84 12.31
CA ARG A 687 -2.44 30.12 11.79
C ARG A 687 -3.27 28.85 11.63
N ASP A 688 -2.66 27.80 11.05
CA ASP A 688 -3.28 26.51 10.79
C ASP A 688 -3.63 25.78 12.09
N SER A 689 -2.78 25.83 13.12
CA SER A 689 -3.01 25.19 14.42
C SER A 689 -4.32 25.63 15.10
N LYS A 690 -4.79 26.84 14.79
CA LYS A 690 -5.90 27.45 15.53
C LYS A 690 -7.24 26.75 15.26
N ILE A 691 -7.44 26.17 14.08
CA ILE A 691 -8.68 25.46 13.74
C ILE A 691 -8.82 24.15 14.54
N GLY A 692 -7.70 23.57 14.99
CA GLY A 692 -7.60 22.39 15.86
C GLY A 692 -8.63 22.35 17.00
N ALA A 693 -8.81 23.48 17.67
CA ALA A 693 -9.68 23.62 18.84
C ALA A 693 -11.18 23.81 18.51
N ILE A 694 -11.56 23.87 17.23
CA ILE A 694 -12.85 24.43 16.75
C ILE A 694 -13.71 23.41 15.98
N TYR A 695 -13.26 22.99 14.79
CA TYR A 695 -13.96 21.99 13.95
C TYR A 695 -14.08 20.61 14.64
N GLU A 696 -14.86 19.67 14.10
CA GLU A 696 -14.90 18.26 14.59
C GLU A 696 -15.27 18.10 16.09
N GLY A 697 -16.00 19.10 16.60
CA GLY A 697 -16.25 19.30 18.03
C GLY A 697 -15.18 20.17 18.67
N THR A 698 -15.59 21.34 19.18
CA THR A 698 -14.73 22.27 19.89
C THR A 698 -14.10 21.61 21.13
N SER A 699 -13.02 22.18 21.67
CA SER A 699 -12.41 21.68 22.92
C SER A 699 -13.42 21.49 24.07
N ASN A 700 -14.46 22.34 24.14
CA ASN A 700 -15.54 22.20 25.14
C ASN A 700 -16.45 20.99 24.87
N ILE A 701 -16.70 20.62 23.61
CA ILE A 701 -17.45 19.42 23.24
C ILE A 701 -16.63 18.15 23.50
N GLN A 702 -15.30 18.20 23.34
CA GLN A 702 -14.43 17.10 23.74
C GLN A 702 -14.44 16.93 25.27
N LEU A 703 -14.27 18.01 26.04
CA LEU A 703 -14.39 18.01 27.50
C LEU A 703 -15.77 17.49 27.96
N GLN A 704 -16.86 17.89 27.30
CA GLN A 704 -18.21 17.40 27.63
C GLN A 704 -18.36 15.90 27.33
N THR A 705 -17.76 15.40 26.25
CA THR A 705 -17.74 13.96 25.91
C THR A 705 -16.97 13.17 26.97
N ILE A 706 -15.76 13.62 27.32
CA ILE A 706 -14.92 13.00 28.36
C ILE A 706 -15.65 13.00 29.72
N ALA A 707 -16.23 14.12 30.12
CA ALA A 707 -16.97 14.25 31.38
C ALA A 707 -18.19 13.30 31.45
N LYS A 708 -18.93 13.13 30.35
CA LYS A 708 -20.05 12.18 30.27
C LYS A 708 -19.61 10.72 30.37
N MET A 709 -18.48 10.36 29.74
CA MET A 709 -17.93 9.00 29.80
C MET A 709 -17.42 8.67 31.21
N LEU A 710 -16.67 9.59 31.83
CA LEU A 710 -16.23 9.47 33.23
C LEU A 710 -17.43 9.43 34.19
N GLN A 711 -18.46 10.28 34.00
CA GLN A 711 -19.66 10.23 34.83
C GLN A 711 -20.30 8.83 34.77
N LYS A 712 -20.54 8.29 33.56
CA LYS A 712 -21.08 6.94 33.36
C LYS A 712 -20.22 5.83 34.00
N GLN A 713 -18.91 6.03 34.13
CA GLN A 713 -18.00 5.07 34.78
C GLN A 713 -18.10 5.10 36.32
N TYR A 714 -18.40 6.26 36.92
CA TYR A 714 -18.35 6.46 38.37
C TYR A 714 -19.72 6.73 39.04
N THR A 715 -20.81 6.85 38.28
CA THR A 715 -22.19 6.85 38.82
C THR A 715 -22.85 5.48 38.66
N THR A 716 -23.34 4.93 39.78
CA THR A 716 -24.19 3.74 39.86
C THR A 716 -25.63 4.03 39.45
#